data_AF-A0ABC8M9D0-F1
#
_entry.id   AF-A0ABC8M9D0-F1
#
_cell.length_a   1.000
_cell.length_b   1.000
_cell.length_c   1.000
_cell.angle_alpha   90.00
_cell.angle_beta   90.00
_cell.angle_gamma   90.00
#
_symmetry.space_group_name_H-M   'P 1'
#
loop_
_entity.id
_entity.type
_entity.pdbx_description
1 polymer ?
#
loop_
_entity_poly.entity_id
_entity_poly.type
_entity_poly.pdbx_seq_one_letter_code
_entity_poly.pdbx_strand_id
1 'polypeptide(L)'
;MMESNKQQQQHQEITDPLSISQLNISSSSSPLPHVNMAEELLKSHRHYVSPNDDLPSKETWGESLDVVDDDYDTIEGNGHSDPTSFDADLCEYKKKATIIVEEYFNTNDVVSVANELKELGMAEYRYYFVKKLVSMAMDRHDKEKEMAAFLLSTLYADVIDPQEVYRGFNKLVTSADDLSVDIPDAVDVLAVFVARAIVDDILPPAFLKKQMNLLPEDSKGVEVLNKAEKSYLAAPLHAEVVEKRWGGADNWTAEDVKGRINELLKEYVMSGDKKEAFRCIKGLKVPFFHHEIVKRALIMAMERKKAQEKLLELLKEATEVGLINSTQVTKGFSRIIELIEDLSLDIPEARSVLKSFISKAASEGWLCASSLKTLSVVDSGAEKLVENSKASGEFKDKVKSIVREYFMSGDALEVVHCLETELGCGCSSQLRAMFVKYLITLAMDRKKREKEMACVLVSSLGFPAKDVRKAFSMLIESADDTALDNPVVVEDLAMFLARAVVDEVLAPRDLEELLSQPGSSVGEKVIQTAKTLLKARLSGERILRCWGGGGVETNSPGCTVSEVKQKIQVLLEEYVSGGDLGEACRCVKELGMPFFHHEVVKKSVVRIIEEQEKKERVWKLLKVCFESGLVTIYQMTKGFKRVGESVEDLCLDVPDAWTKFKSCVKRAKVEGFLDESFVFEEETQVVKANGSSSSVAT
;
A
#
# COMPACT_ATOMS: atom_id res chain seq x y z
N MET A 1 61.35 20.08 13.21
CA MET A 1 62.18 19.06 12.54
C MET A 1 61.30 18.28 11.56
N MET A 2 61.93 17.51 10.67
CA MET A 2 61.36 16.44 9.84
C MET A 2 60.35 15.54 10.61
N GLU A 3 59.39 14.81 10.02
CA GLU A 3 58.95 14.57 8.62
C GLU A 3 57.56 13.86 8.69
N SER A 4 56.85 13.45 7.63
CA SER A 4 57.03 13.50 6.16
C SER A 4 55.64 13.54 5.49
N ASN A 5 55.57 13.93 4.22
CA ASN A 5 54.31 13.98 3.43
C ASN A 5 54.54 13.37 2.04
N LYS A 6 53.59 12.59 1.50
CA LYS A 6 53.63 12.14 0.09
C LYS A 6 52.27 11.62 -0.42
N GLN A 7 51.61 12.46 -1.23
CA GLN A 7 50.68 12.02 -2.26
C GLN A 7 51.46 11.70 -3.55
N GLN A 8 50.84 11.00 -4.50
CA GLN A 8 51.24 11.00 -5.90
C GLN A 8 50.04 11.36 -6.79
N GLN A 9 50.21 12.39 -7.61
CA GLN A 9 49.34 12.75 -8.72
C GLN A 9 49.94 12.21 -10.03
N GLN A 10 49.12 12.05 -11.06
CA GLN A 10 49.53 12.24 -12.46
C GLN A 10 48.46 13.02 -13.24
N HIS A 11 48.91 13.79 -14.23
CA HIS A 11 48.12 14.49 -15.25
C HIS A 11 48.57 13.98 -16.65
N GLN A 12 48.23 14.50 -17.84
CA GLN A 12 47.66 15.76 -18.36
C GLN A 12 46.96 15.38 -19.71
N GLU A 13 46.32 16.21 -20.55
CA GLU A 13 46.35 17.66 -20.77
C GLU A 13 44.97 18.19 -21.23
N ILE A 14 44.78 19.50 -21.12
CA ILE A 14 43.67 20.34 -21.62
C ILE A 14 43.58 20.39 -23.17
N THR A 15 42.39 20.60 -23.76
CA THR A 15 42.18 21.57 -24.89
C THR A 15 40.72 21.84 -25.27
N ASP A 16 40.36 23.12 -25.38
CA ASP A 16 39.19 23.68 -26.10
C ASP A 16 39.65 24.28 -27.45
N PRO A 17 38.77 24.41 -28.47
CA PRO A 17 38.55 25.78 -29.01
C PRO A 17 37.15 26.07 -29.58
N LEU A 18 36.82 27.37 -29.70
CA LEU A 18 35.61 27.92 -30.35
C LEU A 18 35.91 28.54 -31.73
N SER A 19 34.89 28.58 -32.60
CA SER A 19 34.52 29.68 -33.55
C SER A 19 34.56 29.46 -35.09
N ILE A 20 33.36 29.59 -35.69
CA ILE A 20 33.00 30.40 -36.89
C ILE A 20 33.47 29.95 -38.29
N SER A 21 32.51 29.53 -39.13
CA SER A 21 32.10 30.14 -40.43
C SER A 21 31.14 29.19 -41.19
N GLN A 22 30.51 29.57 -42.30
CA GLN A 22 29.38 30.48 -42.59
C GLN A 22 28.96 30.20 -44.07
N LEU A 23 27.85 30.80 -44.58
CA LEU A 23 27.35 30.74 -45.99
C LEU A 23 26.60 29.43 -46.40
N ASN A 24 25.51 29.45 -47.20
CA ASN A 24 24.62 30.58 -47.53
C ASN A 24 23.17 30.20 -47.95
N ILE A 25 22.23 31.06 -47.51
CA ILE A 25 20.89 31.44 -47.98
C ILE A 25 20.24 30.71 -49.18
N SER A 26 18.98 30.28 -48.97
CA SER A 26 17.87 30.33 -49.94
C SER A 26 16.54 30.57 -49.20
N SER A 27 15.48 31.09 -49.84
CA SER A 27 14.21 31.41 -49.15
C SER A 27 12.99 31.67 -50.07
N SER A 28 11.80 31.25 -49.60
CA SER A 28 10.45 31.61 -50.09
C SER A 28 9.42 31.28 -48.98
N SER A 29 8.93 32.24 -48.19
CA SER A 29 7.85 33.22 -48.46
C SER A 29 6.45 32.73 -48.06
N SER A 30 5.92 33.32 -46.98
CA SER A 30 4.55 33.19 -46.42
C SER A 30 3.48 33.85 -47.33
N PRO A 31 2.14 33.85 -47.05
CA PRO A 31 1.51 34.19 -45.75
C PRO A 31 0.20 33.45 -45.34
N LEU A 32 -0.29 33.82 -44.15
CA LEU A 32 -1.65 33.59 -43.62
C LEU A 32 -2.73 34.41 -44.37
N PRO A 33 -4.02 34.14 -44.11
CA PRO A 33 -4.92 35.22 -43.67
C PRO A 33 -5.68 34.94 -42.36
N HIS A 34 -6.28 36.00 -41.81
CA HIS A 34 -7.05 36.07 -40.54
C HIS A 34 -8.58 36.16 -40.80
N VAL A 35 -9.36 36.28 -39.69
CA VAL A 35 -10.64 37.04 -39.53
C VAL A 35 -11.95 36.25 -39.27
N ASN A 36 -12.25 36.05 -37.98
CA ASN A 36 -13.46 36.39 -37.20
C ASN A 36 -14.93 35.98 -37.51
N MET A 37 -15.63 35.66 -36.40
CA MET A 37 -17.06 35.88 -36.00
C MET A 37 -18.18 35.12 -36.75
N ALA A 38 -18.98 34.27 -36.10
CA ALA A 38 -19.97 34.46 -35.01
C ALA A 38 -21.39 34.86 -35.50
N GLU A 39 -22.42 34.39 -34.78
CA GLU A 39 -23.87 34.67 -34.95
C GLU A 39 -24.53 34.05 -36.23
N GLU A 40 -25.80 33.59 -36.25
CA GLU A 40 -26.85 33.50 -35.22
C GLU A 40 -27.95 32.42 -35.53
N LEU A 41 -28.83 32.16 -34.54
CA LEU A 41 -30.25 31.71 -34.61
C LEU A 41 -30.71 30.37 -35.26
N LEU A 42 -31.05 29.43 -34.37
CA LEU A 42 -32.43 28.98 -34.07
C LEU A 42 -33.58 29.20 -35.09
N LYS A 43 -34.17 28.08 -35.57
CA LYS A 43 -35.62 27.75 -35.78
C LYS A 43 -35.83 26.94 -37.08
N SER A 44 -36.83 26.08 -37.28
CA SER A 44 -37.68 25.20 -36.46
C SER A 44 -38.80 24.68 -37.39
N HIS A 45 -39.00 23.36 -37.47
CA HIS A 45 -40.32 22.71 -37.64
C HIS A 45 -41.15 22.87 -38.95
N ARG A 46 -41.36 21.70 -39.59
CA ARG A 46 -42.66 21.08 -40.01
C ARG A 46 -43.23 21.20 -41.45
N HIS A 47 -43.27 20.01 -42.07
CA HIS A 47 -44.37 19.35 -42.83
C HIS A 47 -44.89 19.92 -44.17
N TYR A 48 -44.97 19.03 -45.17
CA TYR A 48 -46.17 18.63 -45.97
C TYR A 48 -45.71 17.52 -46.97
N VAL A 49 -46.39 16.37 -47.20
CA VAL A 49 -47.34 15.53 -46.43
C VAL A 49 -47.43 14.12 -47.08
N SER A 50 -48.06 13.13 -46.43
CA SER A 50 -48.29 11.74 -46.95
C SER A 50 -49.33 11.69 -48.10
N PRO A 51 -49.62 10.54 -48.75
CA PRO A 51 -50.01 9.24 -48.14
C PRO A 51 -48.85 8.21 -48.10
N ASN A 52 -48.94 6.93 -47.69
CA ASN A 52 -49.74 6.05 -46.78
C ASN A 52 -49.20 4.59 -47.01
N ASP A 53 -49.43 3.50 -46.27
CA ASP A 53 -50.10 3.06 -45.02
C ASP A 53 -49.42 1.72 -44.62
N ASP A 54 -49.48 1.11 -43.43
CA ASP A 54 -50.13 1.37 -42.12
C ASP A 54 -49.17 0.86 -40.99
N LEU A 55 -49.65 0.65 -39.75
CA LEU A 55 -48.88 0.17 -38.58
C LEU A 55 -49.72 -0.80 -37.69
N PRO A 56 -49.19 -1.45 -36.62
CA PRO A 56 -49.01 -0.73 -35.33
C PRO A 56 -47.93 -1.27 -34.34
N SER A 57 -46.97 -0.40 -33.95
CA SER A 57 -46.20 -0.42 -32.67
C SER A 57 -45.27 -1.63 -32.38
N LYS A 58 -44.28 -1.59 -31.47
CA LYS A 58 -43.96 -0.62 -30.40
C LYS A 58 -42.43 -0.46 -30.19
N GLU A 59 -42.04 0.44 -29.26
CA GLU A 59 -40.73 1.08 -29.10
C GLU A 59 -39.62 0.29 -28.35
N THR A 60 -38.39 0.82 -28.51
CA THR A 60 -37.29 0.99 -27.52
C THR A 60 -36.08 0.05 -27.51
N TRP A 61 -34.92 0.70 -27.31
CA TRP A 61 -33.55 0.21 -27.06
C TRP A 61 -32.88 -0.60 -28.19
N GLY A 62 -31.73 -0.09 -28.65
CA GLY A 62 -30.86 -0.78 -29.59
C GLY A 62 -29.69 -1.43 -28.85
N GLU A 63 -29.71 -2.76 -28.77
CA GLU A 63 -28.50 -3.53 -28.48
C GLU A 63 -27.58 -3.47 -29.71
N SER A 64 -26.29 -3.18 -29.51
CA SER A 64 -25.30 -3.37 -30.57
C SER A 64 -24.95 -4.85 -30.62
N LEU A 65 -25.01 -5.43 -31.82
CA LEU A 65 -24.74 -6.86 -32.02
C LEU A 65 -23.24 -7.14 -31.89
N ASP A 66 -22.84 -7.79 -30.80
CA ASP A 66 -21.54 -8.47 -30.72
C ASP A 66 -21.47 -9.51 -31.85
N VAL A 67 -20.47 -9.38 -32.73
CA VAL A 67 -20.21 -10.38 -33.77
C VAL A 67 -19.57 -11.60 -33.12
N VAL A 68 -20.09 -12.79 -33.43
CA VAL A 68 -19.56 -14.05 -32.90
C VAL A 68 -18.22 -14.37 -33.56
N ASP A 69 -17.17 -14.36 -32.76
CA ASP A 69 -15.80 -14.73 -33.12
C ASP A 69 -15.62 -16.26 -33.01
N ASP A 70 -16.05 -16.98 -34.06
CA ASP A 70 -15.91 -18.44 -34.18
C ASP A 70 -14.49 -18.83 -34.65
N ASP A 71 -13.62 -19.23 -33.71
CA ASP A 71 -12.34 -19.89 -34.03
C ASP A 71 -12.11 -21.11 -33.12
N TYR A 72 -12.13 -22.29 -33.72
CA TYR A 72 -12.34 -23.59 -33.06
C TYR A 72 -11.07 -24.46 -33.03
N ASP A 73 -10.31 -24.39 -31.92
CA ASP A 73 -9.27 -25.39 -31.62
C ASP A 73 -9.93 -26.75 -31.29
N THR A 74 -9.83 -27.69 -32.21
CA THR A 74 -10.45 -29.03 -32.06
C THR A 74 -9.57 -29.95 -31.22
N ILE A 75 -9.98 -30.20 -29.96
CA ILE A 75 -9.40 -31.26 -29.13
C ILE A 75 -10.13 -32.57 -29.41
N GLU A 76 -9.44 -33.57 -29.97
CA GLU A 76 -9.98 -34.92 -30.14
C GLU A 76 -10.13 -35.63 -28.77
N GLY A 77 -11.29 -35.45 -28.12
CA GLY A 77 -11.67 -36.10 -26.87
C GLY A 77 -13.04 -36.78 -27.02
N ASN A 78 -13.08 -38.11 -27.03
CA ASN A 78 -14.30 -38.89 -27.28
C ASN A 78 -15.33 -38.76 -26.14
N GLY A 79 -16.35 -37.92 -26.34
CA GLY A 79 -17.56 -37.84 -25.51
C GLY A 79 -18.72 -37.19 -26.28
N HIS A 80 -19.93 -37.75 -26.16
CA HIS A 80 -21.14 -37.13 -26.72
C HIS A 80 -21.72 -36.11 -25.73
N SER A 81 -21.48 -34.83 -26.00
CA SER A 81 -22.22 -33.70 -25.45
C SER A 81 -22.70 -32.81 -26.59
N ASP A 82 -23.87 -32.21 -26.43
CA ASP A 82 -24.60 -31.55 -27.52
C ASP A 82 -24.02 -30.14 -27.76
N PRO A 83 -23.60 -29.76 -28.99
CA PRO A 83 -22.90 -28.49 -29.22
C PRO A 83 -23.69 -27.26 -28.74
N THR A 84 -25.02 -27.34 -28.79
CA THR A 84 -25.96 -26.32 -28.36
C THR A 84 -25.99 -26.03 -26.85
N SER A 85 -25.41 -26.87 -25.99
CA SER A 85 -25.33 -26.56 -24.55
C SER A 85 -24.09 -25.72 -24.19
N PHE A 86 -22.93 -26.03 -24.77
CA PHE A 86 -21.67 -25.35 -24.44
C PHE A 86 -21.69 -23.84 -24.72
N ASP A 87 -22.28 -23.42 -25.84
CA ASP A 87 -22.38 -21.99 -26.17
C ASP A 87 -23.35 -21.25 -25.24
N ALA A 88 -24.43 -21.90 -24.81
CA ALA A 88 -25.34 -21.35 -23.80
C ALA A 88 -24.65 -21.17 -22.43
N ASP A 89 -23.92 -22.19 -21.97
CA ASP A 89 -23.13 -22.17 -20.74
C ASP A 89 -22.06 -21.06 -20.78
N LEU A 90 -21.33 -20.95 -21.90
CA LEU A 90 -20.32 -19.91 -22.11
C LEU A 90 -20.96 -18.51 -22.19
N CYS A 91 -22.13 -18.35 -22.81
CA CYS A 91 -22.86 -17.09 -22.86
C CYS A 91 -23.35 -16.64 -21.48
N GLU A 92 -23.82 -17.57 -20.64
CA GLU A 92 -24.20 -17.28 -19.25
C GLU A 92 -22.96 -16.92 -18.40
N TYR A 93 -21.85 -17.65 -18.56
CA TYR A 93 -20.58 -17.33 -17.91
C TYR A 93 -20.10 -15.92 -18.29
N LYS A 94 -20.08 -15.59 -19.60
CA LYS A 94 -19.67 -14.28 -20.12
C LYS A 94 -20.44 -13.13 -19.47
N LYS A 95 -21.75 -13.30 -19.28
CA LYS A 95 -22.65 -12.32 -18.62
C LYS A 95 -22.33 -12.16 -17.14
N LYS A 96 -22.28 -13.26 -16.38
CA LYS A 96 -21.99 -13.23 -14.93
C LYS A 96 -20.59 -12.70 -14.63
N ALA A 97 -19.57 -13.14 -15.37
CA ALA A 97 -18.21 -12.64 -15.24
C ALA A 97 -18.10 -11.13 -15.50
N THR A 98 -18.93 -10.56 -16.40
CA THR A 98 -18.99 -9.11 -16.63
C THR A 98 -19.56 -8.38 -15.41
N ILE A 99 -20.64 -8.89 -14.80
CA ILE A 99 -21.25 -8.29 -13.60
C ILE A 99 -20.26 -8.28 -12.43
N ILE A 100 -19.55 -9.40 -12.19
CA ILE A 100 -18.54 -9.51 -11.12
C ILE A 100 -17.43 -8.45 -11.30
N VAL A 101 -16.97 -8.21 -12.54
CA VAL A 101 -15.97 -7.17 -12.86
C VAL A 101 -16.52 -5.76 -12.61
N GLU A 102 -17.78 -5.49 -12.95
CA GLU A 102 -18.40 -4.18 -12.70
C GLU A 102 -18.63 -3.90 -11.21
N GLU A 103 -19.10 -4.88 -10.45
CA GLU A 103 -19.25 -4.74 -9.00
C GLU A 103 -17.89 -4.54 -8.34
N TYR A 104 -16.88 -5.34 -8.71
CA TYR A 104 -15.52 -5.19 -8.19
C TYR A 104 -14.92 -3.79 -8.37
N PHE A 105 -15.08 -3.17 -9.55
CA PHE A 105 -14.56 -1.80 -9.76
C PHE A 105 -15.25 -0.73 -8.90
N ASN A 106 -16.46 -1.01 -8.41
CA ASN A 106 -17.21 -0.15 -7.50
C ASN A 106 -16.92 -0.44 -6.01
N THR A 107 -16.77 -1.72 -5.62
CA THR A 107 -16.62 -2.13 -4.21
C THR A 107 -15.18 -2.33 -3.75
N ASN A 108 -14.28 -2.70 -4.67
CA ASN A 108 -12.94 -3.25 -4.40
C ASN A 108 -12.94 -4.50 -3.49
N ASP A 109 -14.06 -5.23 -3.38
CA ASP A 109 -14.12 -6.43 -2.54
C ASP A 109 -13.58 -7.66 -3.27
N VAL A 110 -12.28 -7.91 -3.09
CA VAL A 110 -11.57 -9.10 -3.60
C VAL A 110 -12.12 -10.40 -3.01
N VAL A 111 -12.70 -10.39 -1.81
CA VAL A 111 -13.23 -11.60 -1.16
C VAL A 111 -14.59 -11.97 -1.76
N SER A 112 -15.43 -10.99 -2.09
CA SER A 112 -16.68 -11.22 -2.84
C SER A 112 -16.37 -11.90 -4.18
N VAL A 113 -15.49 -11.28 -5.01
CA VAL A 113 -15.06 -11.84 -6.30
C VAL A 113 -14.48 -13.25 -6.16
N ALA A 114 -13.66 -13.49 -5.14
CA ALA A 114 -13.06 -14.80 -4.89
C ALA A 114 -14.10 -15.89 -4.54
N ASN A 115 -15.20 -15.53 -3.89
CA ASN A 115 -16.30 -16.44 -3.60
C ASN A 115 -17.21 -16.62 -4.82
N GLU A 116 -17.60 -15.53 -5.49
CA GLU A 116 -18.46 -15.54 -6.68
C GLU A 116 -17.85 -16.38 -7.81
N LEU A 117 -16.54 -16.29 -8.05
CA LEU A 117 -15.81 -17.13 -9.03
C LEU A 117 -15.60 -18.60 -8.61
N LYS A 118 -15.89 -18.94 -7.35
CA LYS A 118 -15.94 -20.32 -6.85
C LYS A 118 -17.36 -20.89 -6.91
N GLU A 119 -18.37 -20.06 -6.65
CA GLU A 119 -19.79 -20.41 -6.73
C GLU A 119 -20.30 -20.48 -8.18
N LEU A 120 -19.76 -19.67 -9.09
CA LEU A 120 -20.07 -19.66 -10.52
C LEU A 120 -19.75 -21.00 -11.23
N GLY A 121 -18.80 -21.77 -10.72
CA GLY A 121 -18.29 -22.98 -11.36
C GLY A 121 -17.49 -22.69 -12.64
N MET A 122 -17.38 -23.71 -13.51
CA MET A 122 -16.76 -23.65 -14.84
C MET A 122 -15.35 -23.02 -14.84
N ALA A 123 -14.39 -23.76 -14.28
CA ALA A 123 -12.99 -23.33 -14.19
C ALA A 123 -12.34 -23.11 -15.57
N GLU A 124 -12.75 -23.91 -16.55
CA GLU A 124 -12.36 -23.91 -17.96
C GLU A 124 -12.76 -22.64 -18.76
N TYR A 125 -13.52 -21.73 -18.14
CA TYR A 125 -13.91 -20.44 -18.70
C TYR A 125 -13.27 -19.23 -17.98
N ARG A 126 -12.44 -19.46 -16.95
CA ARG A 126 -11.80 -18.38 -16.16
C ARG A 126 -10.88 -17.49 -17.00
N TYR A 127 -10.35 -17.98 -18.13
CA TYR A 127 -9.64 -17.17 -19.11
C TYR A 127 -10.48 -15.99 -19.64
N TYR A 128 -11.82 -16.14 -19.73
CA TYR A 128 -12.71 -15.05 -20.13
C TYR A 128 -12.81 -14.00 -19.02
N PHE A 129 -12.88 -14.39 -17.75
CA PHE A 129 -12.85 -13.43 -16.63
C PHE A 129 -11.56 -12.60 -16.68
N VAL A 130 -10.41 -13.25 -16.89
CA VAL A 130 -9.10 -12.57 -17.06
C VAL A 130 -9.14 -11.59 -18.25
N LYS A 131 -9.64 -12.02 -19.42
CA LYS A 131 -9.79 -11.12 -20.59
C LYS A 131 -10.71 -9.94 -20.30
N LYS A 132 -11.88 -10.19 -19.69
CA LYS A 132 -12.91 -9.17 -19.46
C LYS A 132 -12.48 -8.15 -18.40
N LEU A 133 -11.87 -8.60 -17.31
CA LEU A 133 -11.30 -7.75 -16.26
C LEU A 133 -10.26 -6.78 -16.82
N VAL A 134 -9.28 -7.27 -17.59
CA VAL A 134 -8.22 -6.43 -18.16
C VAL A 134 -8.76 -5.48 -19.23
N SER A 135 -9.57 -5.97 -20.18
CA SER A 135 -10.13 -5.10 -21.24
C SER A 135 -11.01 -3.98 -20.68
N MET A 136 -11.84 -4.27 -19.67
CA MET A 136 -12.65 -3.24 -19.00
C MET A 136 -11.83 -2.29 -18.14
N ALA A 137 -10.64 -2.70 -17.68
CA ALA A 137 -9.73 -1.81 -16.96
C ALA A 137 -8.95 -0.87 -17.90
N MET A 138 -8.60 -1.34 -19.11
CA MET A 138 -7.84 -0.57 -20.10
C MET A 138 -8.55 0.73 -20.50
N ASP A 139 -9.87 0.69 -20.66
CA ASP A 139 -10.75 1.84 -20.99
C ASP A 139 -11.04 2.77 -19.78
N ARG A 140 -10.72 2.33 -18.56
CA ARG A 140 -11.00 3.07 -17.31
C ARG A 140 -9.77 3.83 -16.80
N HIS A 141 -9.87 4.47 -15.64
CA HIS A 141 -8.76 5.22 -15.07
C HIS A 141 -7.70 4.29 -14.47
N ASP A 142 -6.54 4.83 -14.14
CA ASP A 142 -5.38 4.02 -13.73
C ASP A 142 -5.62 3.31 -12.38
N LYS A 143 -6.55 3.81 -11.55
CA LYS A 143 -7.11 3.09 -10.39
C LYS A 143 -7.67 1.72 -10.80
N GLU A 144 -8.53 1.67 -11.82
CA GLU A 144 -9.16 0.42 -12.25
C GLU A 144 -8.14 -0.52 -12.92
N LYS A 145 -7.12 0.03 -13.59
CA LYS A 145 -5.99 -0.76 -14.13
C LYS A 145 -5.19 -1.45 -13.02
N GLU A 146 -4.87 -0.72 -11.96
CA GLU A 146 -4.18 -1.27 -10.81
C GLU A 146 -5.06 -2.26 -10.03
N MET A 147 -6.35 -1.97 -9.84
CA MET A 147 -7.31 -2.91 -9.24
C MET A 147 -7.36 -4.23 -10.01
N ALA A 148 -7.40 -4.18 -11.34
CA ALA A 148 -7.34 -5.39 -12.18
C ALA A 148 -6.04 -6.18 -12.01
N ALA A 149 -4.88 -5.51 -11.96
CA ALA A 149 -3.59 -6.18 -11.73
C ALA A 149 -3.50 -6.82 -10.34
N PHE A 150 -3.86 -6.06 -9.29
CA PHE A 150 -3.88 -6.54 -7.91
C PHE A 150 -4.85 -7.72 -7.70
N LEU A 151 -6.03 -7.65 -8.33
CA LEU A 151 -7.01 -8.74 -8.28
C LEU A 151 -6.47 -10.01 -8.95
N LEU A 152 -5.89 -9.90 -10.16
CA LEU A 152 -5.28 -11.05 -10.83
C LEU A 152 -4.14 -11.68 -10.01
N SER A 153 -3.25 -10.86 -9.42
CA SER A 153 -2.20 -11.32 -8.52
C SER A 153 -2.76 -12.04 -7.29
N THR A 154 -3.85 -11.52 -6.70
CA THR A 154 -4.47 -12.10 -5.49
C THR A 154 -5.27 -13.37 -5.74
N LEU A 155 -5.87 -13.51 -6.93
CA LEU A 155 -6.69 -14.68 -7.32
C LEU A 155 -5.88 -15.83 -7.92
N TYR A 156 -4.66 -15.58 -8.40
CA TYR A 156 -3.80 -16.58 -9.02
C TYR A 156 -3.52 -17.78 -8.10
N ALA A 157 -3.65 -18.99 -8.65
CA ALA A 157 -3.42 -20.28 -8.00
C ALA A 157 -4.31 -20.65 -6.77
N ASP A 158 -5.13 -19.74 -6.23
CA ASP A 158 -6.19 -20.05 -5.25
C ASP A 158 -7.61 -20.05 -5.87
N VAL A 159 -7.82 -19.22 -6.90
CA VAL A 159 -9.14 -19.02 -7.55
C VAL A 159 -9.06 -19.17 -9.07
N ILE A 160 -7.97 -18.69 -9.68
CA ILE A 160 -7.73 -18.76 -11.13
C ILE A 160 -6.47 -19.59 -11.39
N ASP A 161 -6.65 -20.68 -12.12
CA ASP A 161 -5.61 -21.62 -12.49
C ASP A 161 -4.57 -20.97 -13.44
N PRO A 162 -3.26 -21.25 -13.31
CA PRO A 162 -2.23 -20.58 -14.12
C PRO A 162 -2.39 -20.75 -15.64
N GLN A 163 -2.98 -21.87 -16.09
CA GLN A 163 -3.31 -22.08 -17.51
C GLN A 163 -4.37 -21.08 -18.01
N GLU A 164 -5.34 -20.74 -17.16
CA GLU A 164 -6.43 -19.84 -17.51
C GLU A 164 -5.98 -18.37 -17.50
N VAL A 165 -5.04 -17.99 -16.62
CA VAL A 165 -4.34 -16.70 -16.73
C VAL A 165 -3.52 -16.63 -18.02
N TYR A 166 -2.73 -17.66 -18.33
CA TYR A 166 -1.95 -17.73 -19.59
C TYR A 166 -2.84 -17.62 -20.84
N ARG A 167 -3.98 -18.32 -20.85
CA ARG A 167 -4.98 -18.32 -21.92
C ARG A 167 -5.73 -16.99 -22.03
N GLY A 168 -6.02 -16.34 -20.90
CA GLY A 168 -6.63 -15.01 -20.85
C GLY A 168 -5.70 -13.95 -21.42
N PHE A 169 -4.43 -13.95 -21.02
CA PHE A 169 -3.40 -13.07 -21.60
C PHE A 169 -3.13 -13.36 -23.07
N ASN A 170 -3.19 -14.62 -23.52
CA ASN A 170 -3.13 -14.96 -24.94
C ASN A 170 -4.27 -14.28 -25.71
N LYS A 171 -5.53 -14.58 -25.36
CA LYS A 171 -6.72 -14.01 -26.04
C LYS A 171 -6.88 -12.48 -25.87
N LEU A 172 -6.19 -11.85 -24.92
CA LEU A 172 -6.04 -10.38 -24.82
C LEU A 172 -5.10 -9.84 -25.90
N VAL A 173 -3.90 -10.41 -26.01
CA VAL A 173 -2.88 -9.96 -26.98
C VAL A 173 -3.31 -10.31 -28.42
N THR A 174 -4.03 -11.41 -28.64
CA THR A 174 -4.64 -11.72 -29.94
C THR A 174 -5.63 -10.64 -30.39
N SER A 175 -6.45 -10.10 -29.48
CA SER A 175 -7.41 -9.03 -29.80
C SER A 175 -6.87 -7.62 -29.53
N ALA A 176 -5.55 -7.44 -29.53
CA ALA A 176 -4.93 -6.12 -29.34
C ALA A 176 -5.26 -5.15 -30.48
N ASP A 177 -5.46 -5.68 -31.69
CA ASP A 177 -5.90 -4.90 -32.84
C ASP A 177 -7.34 -4.38 -32.69
N ASP A 178 -8.29 -5.23 -32.27
CA ASP A 178 -9.68 -4.82 -32.00
C ASP A 178 -9.77 -3.82 -30.84
N LEU A 179 -9.10 -4.12 -29.71
CA LEU A 179 -9.06 -3.25 -28.53
C LEU A 179 -8.51 -1.85 -28.84
N SER A 180 -7.68 -1.72 -29.87
CA SER A 180 -7.12 -0.45 -30.31
C SER A 180 -8.04 0.41 -31.19
N VAL A 181 -9.21 -0.12 -31.58
CA VAL A 181 -10.27 0.66 -32.26
C VAL A 181 -10.97 1.57 -31.25
N ASP A 182 -11.31 1.02 -30.08
CA ASP A 182 -12.02 1.74 -29.01
C ASP A 182 -11.06 2.50 -28.08
N ILE A 183 -9.89 1.93 -27.78
CA ILE A 183 -8.94 2.46 -26.79
C ILE A 183 -7.67 2.94 -27.52
N PRO A 184 -7.46 4.26 -27.72
CA PRO A 184 -6.34 4.78 -28.51
C PRO A 184 -4.95 4.35 -28.02
N ASP A 185 -4.77 4.23 -26.70
CA ASP A 185 -3.53 3.81 -26.06
C ASP A 185 -3.47 2.29 -25.76
N ALA A 186 -4.30 1.46 -26.42
CA ALA A 186 -4.44 0.03 -26.12
C ALA A 186 -3.09 -0.72 -26.06
N VAL A 187 -2.20 -0.46 -27.02
CA VAL A 187 -0.86 -1.06 -27.08
C VAL A 187 -0.03 -0.69 -25.85
N ASP A 188 -0.02 0.59 -25.49
CA ASP A 188 0.74 1.14 -24.37
C ASP A 188 0.21 0.68 -23.00
N VAL A 189 -1.09 0.42 -22.89
CA VAL A 189 -1.69 -0.11 -21.65
C VAL A 189 -1.52 -1.63 -21.57
N LEU A 190 -1.79 -2.38 -22.64
CA LEU A 190 -1.71 -3.85 -22.61
C LEU A 190 -0.25 -4.34 -22.47
N ALA A 191 0.72 -3.64 -23.05
CA ALA A 191 2.14 -3.92 -22.84
C ALA A 191 2.56 -3.86 -21.36
N VAL A 192 1.91 -2.99 -20.57
CA VAL A 192 2.14 -2.88 -19.13
C VAL A 192 1.40 -3.97 -18.38
N PHE A 193 0.19 -4.36 -18.80
CA PHE A 193 -0.50 -5.52 -18.19
C PHE A 193 0.32 -6.80 -18.36
N VAL A 194 0.89 -7.03 -19.54
CA VAL A 194 1.81 -8.15 -19.80
C VAL A 194 3.08 -8.04 -18.94
N ALA A 195 3.72 -6.86 -18.86
CA ALA A 195 4.90 -6.67 -18.03
C ALA A 195 4.61 -6.82 -16.52
N ARG A 196 3.48 -6.30 -16.03
CA ARG A 196 3.04 -6.37 -14.63
C ARG A 196 2.74 -7.82 -14.24
N ALA A 197 2.04 -8.55 -15.10
CA ALA A 197 1.76 -9.98 -14.92
C ALA A 197 3.03 -10.85 -14.90
N ILE A 198 4.09 -10.45 -15.62
CA ILE A 198 5.41 -11.10 -15.57
C ILE A 198 6.17 -10.72 -14.29
N VAL A 199 6.02 -9.49 -13.79
CA VAL A 199 6.62 -9.03 -12.51
C VAL A 199 5.94 -9.65 -11.29
N ASP A 200 4.62 -9.88 -11.33
CA ASP A 200 3.84 -10.54 -10.27
C ASP A 200 3.94 -12.09 -10.28
N ASP A 201 4.81 -12.68 -11.10
CA ASP A 201 4.97 -14.14 -11.32
C ASP A 201 3.69 -14.89 -11.77
N ILE A 202 2.63 -14.17 -12.18
CA ILE A 202 1.37 -14.76 -12.69
C ILE A 202 1.41 -15.14 -14.18
N LEU A 203 2.44 -14.69 -14.91
CA LEU A 203 2.65 -14.98 -16.33
C LEU A 203 4.14 -15.24 -16.59
N PRO A 204 4.54 -16.40 -17.14
CA PRO A 204 5.97 -16.73 -17.28
C PRO A 204 6.63 -15.86 -18.37
N PRO A 205 7.89 -15.40 -18.20
CA PRO A 205 8.60 -14.61 -19.23
C PRO A 205 8.67 -15.28 -20.63
N ALA A 206 8.60 -16.61 -20.68
CA ALA A 206 8.53 -17.38 -21.91
C ALA A 206 7.23 -17.17 -22.72
N PHE A 207 6.20 -16.56 -22.14
CA PHE A 207 4.96 -16.14 -22.84
C PHE A 207 5.29 -15.25 -24.04
N LEU A 208 6.13 -14.23 -23.85
CA LEU A 208 6.49 -13.25 -24.88
C LEU A 208 6.95 -13.94 -26.17
N LYS A 209 8.01 -14.74 -26.07
CA LYS A 209 8.64 -15.43 -27.22
C LYS A 209 7.79 -16.57 -27.78
N LYS A 210 6.84 -17.11 -27.03
CA LYS A 210 5.86 -18.07 -27.54
C LYS A 210 4.81 -17.36 -28.39
N GLN A 211 4.21 -16.28 -27.90
CA GLN A 211 3.12 -15.60 -28.60
C GLN A 211 3.61 -14.75 -29.79
N MET A 212 4.82 -14.18 -29.72
CA MET A 212 5.45 -13.52 -30.88
C MET A 212 5.68 -14.45 -32.08
N ASN A 213 5.73 -15.77 -31.86
CA ASN A 213 5.88 -16.78 -32.92
C ASN A 213 4.53 -17.32 -33.44
N LEU A 214 3.40 -16.93 -32.82
CA LEU A 214 2.05 -17.40 -33.16
C LEU A 214 1.18 -16.29 -33.78
N LEU A 215 1.47 -15.03 -33.44
CA LEU A 215 0.77 -13.85 -33.95
C LEU A 215 1.38 -13.36 -35.29
N PRO A 216 0.61 -12.68 -36.16
CA PRO A 216 1.14 -12.07 -37.37
C PRO A 216 2.19 -10.99 -37.06
N GLU A 217 3.28 -10.93 -37.84
CA GLU A 217 4.43 -10.04 -37.57
C GLU A 217 4.04 -8.54 -37.48
N ASP A 218 3.06 -8.11 -38.29
CA ASP A 218 2.56 -6.72 -38.34
C ASP A 218 1.40 -6.43 -37.34
N SER A 219 1.01 -7.39 -36.49
CA SER A 219 -0.11 -7.21 -35.54
C SER A 219 0.25 -6.29 -34.36
N LYS A 220 -0.73 -5.55 -33.83
CA LYS A 220 -0.55 -4.80 -32.57
C LYS A 220 -0.33 -5.73 -31.38
N GLY A 221 -0.73 -7.00 -31.49
CA GLY A 221 -0.33 -8.05 -30.55
C GLY A 221 1.19 -8.23 -30.47
N VAL A 222 1.88 -8.27 -31.62
CA VAL A 222 3.35 -8.32 -31.66
C VAL A 222 3.97 -6.99 -31.19
N GLU A 223 3.35 -5.83 -31.46
CA GLU A 223 3.82 -4.54 -30.91
C GLU A 223 3.75 -4.52 -29.37
N VAL A 224 2.63 -4.95 -28.78
CA VAL A 224 2.42 -5.10 -27.33
C VAL A 224 3.52 -5.93 -26.67
N LEU A 225 3.85 -7.10 -27.24
CA LEU A 225 4.88 -7.99 -26.70
C LEU A 225 6.29 -7.40 -26.84
N ASN A 226 6.60 -6.76 -27.97
CA ASN A 226 7.84 -6.01 -28.17
C ASN A 226 8.02 -4.90 -27.14
N LYS A 227 6.94 -4.16 -26.84
CA LYS A 227 6.96 -3.02 -25.91
C LYS A 227 7.05 -3.48 -24.46
N ALA A 228 6.39 -4.58 -24.10
CA ALA A 228 6.56 -5.26 -22.81
C ALA A 228 8.02 -5.69 -22.57
N GLU A 229 8.65 -6.38 -23.54
CA GLU A 229 10.05 -6.82 -23.43
C GLU A 229 11.01 -5.62 -23.36
N LYS A 230 10.92 -4.68 -24.30
CA LYS A 230 11.96 -3.65 -24.53
C LYS A 230 11.81 -2.39 -23.68
N SER A 231 10.58 -1.94 -23.40
CA SER A 231 10.33 -0.68 -22.69
C SER A 231 10.11 -0.86 -21.19
N TYR A 232 9.75 -2.07 -20.75
CA TYR A 232 9.46 -2.36 -19.35
C TYR A 232 10.44 -3.39 -18.77
N LEU A 233 10.47 -4.62 -19.29
CA LEU A 233 11.21 -5.72 -18.65
C LEU A 233 12.74 -5.64 -18.84
N ALA A 234 13.22 -5.08 -19.95
CA ALA A 234 14.65 -4.84 -20.17
C ALA A 234 15.24 -3.67 -19.36
N ALA A 235 14.41 -2.92 -18.61
CA ALA A 235 14.87 -1.77 -17.84
C ALA A 235 15.54 -2.18 -16.50
N PRO A 236 16.56 -1.42 -16.04
CA PRO A 236 16.96 -1.44 -14.63
C PRO A 236 15.76 -1.08 -13.75
N LEU A 237 15.59 -1.77 -12.61
CA LEU A 237 14.46 -1.60 -11.69
C LEU A 237 13.07 -1.84 -12.33
N HIS A 238 12.98 -2.68 -13.38
CA HIS A 238 11.73 -2.96 -14.10
C HIS A 238 10.53 -3.29 -13.19
N ALA A 239 10.72 -4.09 -12.14
CA ALA A 239 9.65 -4.43 -11.20
C ALA A 239 9.06 -3.16 -10.54
N GLU A 240 9.92 -2.35 -9.92
CA GLU A 240 9.54 -1.09 -9.26
C GLU A 240 8.92 -0.06 -10.22
N VAL A 241 9.41 0.00 -11.47
CA VAL A 241 8.88 0.90 -12.51
C VAL A 241 7.48 0.47 -12.96
N VAL A 242 7.25 -0.83 -13.09
CA VAL A 242 5.97 -1.39 -13.57
C VAL A 242 4.92 -1.42 -12.45
N GLU A 243 5.29 -1.74 -11.21
CA GLU A 243 4.44 -1.59 -10.00
C GLU A 243 3.94 -0.14 -9.79
N LYS A 244 4.69 0.85 -10.26
CA LYS A 244 4.35 2.28 -10.09
C LYS A 244 3.68 2.89 -11.32
N ARG A 245 3.47 2.13 -12.40
CA ARG A 245 3.09 2.65 -13.75
C ARG A 245 1.68 3.23 -13.79
N TRP A 246 0.71 2.56 -13.16
CA TRP A 246 -0.65 3.08 -12.96
C TRP A 246 -0.85 3.66 -11.56
N GLY A 247 -0.13 3.08 -10.61
CA GLY A 247 -0.11 3.51 -9.23
C GLY A 247 -1.24 2.88 -8.43
N GLY A 248 -0.83 2.08 -7.44
CA GLY A 248 -1.64 1.89 -6.23
C GLY A 248 -2.25 3.22 -5.79
N ALA A 249 -3.50 3.18 -5.35
CA ALA A 249 -4.21 4.35 -4.82
C ALA A 249 -3.41 5.09 -3.72
N ASP A 250 -2.46 4.40 -3.09
CA ASP A 250 -1.51 4.84 -2.07
C ASP A 250 -0.37 5.75 -2.59
N ASN A 251 -0.11 5.85 -3.90
CA ASN A 251 1.11 6.50 -4.43
C ASN A 251 1.11 8.03 -4.34
N TRP A 252 0.00 8.65 -3.97
CA TRP A 252 -0.03 10.03 -3.44
C TRP A 252 -0.36 9.94 -1.96
N THR A 253 0.65 9.98 -1.11
CA THR A 253 0.42 10.11 0.33
C THR A 253 -0.24 11.45 0.64
N ALA A 254 -0.91 11.56 1.78
CA ALA A 254 -1.50 12.84 2.17
C ALA A 254 -0.46 13.97 2.17
N GLU A 255 0.80 13.69 2.52
CA GLU A 255 1.90 14.65 2.45
C GLU A 255 2.38 14.96 1.01
N ASP A 256 2.37 14.01 0.06
CA ASP A 256 2.65 14.30 -1.36
C ASP A 256 1.61 15.28 -1.94
N VAL A 257 0.32 15.12 -1.58
CA VAL A 257 -0.76 16.05 -1.97
C VAL A 257 -0.60 17.41 -1.32
N LYS A 258 -0.36 17.45 0.00
CA LYS A 258 -0.07 18.66 0.77
C LYS A 258 1.13 19.41 0.16
N GLY A 259 2.17 18.68 -0.24
CA GLY A 259 3.35 19.17 -0.95
C GLY A 259 3.00 19.90 -2.25
N ARG A 260 2.30 19.23 -3.18
CA ARG A 260 1.88 19.82 -4.46
C ARG A 260 0.95 21.02 -4.30
N ILE A 261 0.06 21.01 -3.29
CA ILE A 261 -0.76 22.19 -2.95
C ILE A 261 0.14 23.36 -2.53
N ASN A 262 1.19 23.14 -1.73
CA ASN A 262 2.13 24.21 -1.38
C ASN A 262 2.88 24.74 -2.61
N GLU A 263 3.27 23.89 -3.54
CA GLU A 263 3.99 24.26 -4.77
C GLU A 263 3.10 25.10 -5.69
N LEU A 264 1.89 24.63 -5.98
CA LEU A 264 0.84 25.34 -6.73
C LEU A 264 0.60 26.75 -6.17
N LEU A 265 0.41 26.86 -4.85
CA LEU A 265 0.15 28.15 -4.20
C LEU A 265 1.38 29.08 -4.23
N LYS A 266 2.60 28.54 -4.06
CA LYS A 266 3.84 29.32 -4.22
C LYS A 266 4.02 29.83 -5.65
N GLU A 267 3.83 28.96 -6.64
CA GLU A 267 3.95 29.30 -8.06
C GLU A 267 2.96 30.39 -8.45
N TYR A 268 1.68 30.20 -8.12
CA TYR A 268 0.65 31.21 -8.40
C TYR A 268 0.92 32.56 -7.69
N VAL A 269 1.42 32.56 -6.46
CA VAL A 269 1.82 33.81 -5.78
C VAL A 269 2.94 34.55 -6.54
N MET A 270 3.86 33.81 -7.18
CA MET A 270 4.92 34.38 -8.01
C MET A 270 4.39 34.82 -9.39
N SER A 271 3.77 33.92 -10.16
CA SER A 271 3.34 34.15 -11.55
C SER A 271 2.08 34.99 -11.67
N GLY A 272 1.08 34.76 -10.82
CA GLY A 272 -0.29 35.25 -10.99
C GLY A 272 -1.10 34.51 -12.07
N ASP A 273 -0.60 33.39 -12.63
CA ASP A 273 -1.33 32.66 -13.68
C ASP A 273 -2.46 31.81 -13.09
N LYS A 274 -3.67 32.36 -13.19
CA LYS A 274 -4.94 31.73 -12.80
C LYS A 274 -5.26 30.47 -13.62
N LYS A 275 -4.89 30.42 -14.90
CA LYS A 275 -5.17 29.26 -15.77
C LYS A 275 -4.29 28.09 -15.38
N GLU A 276 -3.02 28.34 -15.09
CA GLU A 276 -2.09 27.31 -14.61
C GLU A 276 -2.49 26.81 -13.22
N ALA A 277 -2.82 27.72 -12.30
CA ALA A 277 -3.34 27.34 -10.99
C ALA A 277 -4.61 26.46 -11.10
N PHE A 278 -5.56 26.81 -11.97
CA PHE A 278 -6.75 25.99 -12.23
C PHE A 278 -6.44 24.64 -12.90
N ARG A 279 -5.47 24.59 -13.83
CA ARG A 279 -4.99 23.35 -14.44
C ARG A 279 -4.41 22.42 -13.37
N CYS A 280 -3.61 22.96 -12.47
CA CYS A 280 -3.05 22.22 -11.35
C CYS A 280 -4.12 21.77 -10.34
N ILE A 281 -5.07 22.63 -9.93
CA ILE A 281 -6.19 22.22 -9.04
C ILE A 281 -6.97 21.06 -9.66
N LYS A 282 -7.34 21.16 -10.95
CA LYS A 282 -8.04 20.07 -11.67
C LYS A 282 -7.16 18.81 -11.79
N GLY A 283 -5.85 18.98 -11.97
CA GLY A 283 -4.86 17.91 -12.01
C GLY A 283 -4.68 17.14 -10.70
N LEU A 284 -5.08 17.70 -9.55
CA LEU A 284 -5.00 17.02 -8.26
C LEU A 284 -5.98 15.83 -8.13
N LYS A 285 -7.08 15.80 -8.89
CA LYS A 285 -8.09 14.72 -8.88
C LYS A 285 -8.68 14.31 -7.51
N VAL A 286 -8.48 15.08 -6.43
CA VAL A 286 -8.95 14.76 -5.06
C VAL A 286 -10.02 15.72 -4.54
N PRO A 287 -11.23 15.78 -5.14
CA PRO A 287 -12.24 16.82 -4.86
C PRO A 287 -12.73 16.86 -3.40
N PHE A 288 -12.65 15.75 -2.67
CA PHE A 288 -13.01 15.69 -1.24
C PHE A 288 -11.95 16.29 -0.30
N PHE A 289 -10.76 16.59 -0.83
CA PHE A 289 -9.59 17.11 -0.13
C PHE A 289 -9.28 18.58 -0.46
N HIS A 290 -10.06 19.23 -1.34
CA HIS A 290 -9.82 20.61 -1.77
C HIS A 290 -9.89 21.64 -0.61
N HIS A 291 -10.45 21.29 0.55
CA HIS A 291 -10.35 22.07 1.79
C HIS A 291 -8.90 22.28 2.25
N GLU A 292 -7.97 21.39 1.91
CA GLU A 292 -6.54 21.54 2.22
C GLU A 292 -5.92 22.68 1.38
N ILE A 293 -6.43 22.91 0.16
CA ILE A 293 -6.06 24.07 -0.69
C ILE A 293 -6.48 25.37 0.01
N VAL A 294 -7.73 25.41 0.48
CA VAL A 294 -8.32 26.56 1.19
C VAL A 294 -7.53 26.84 2.48
N LYS A 295 -7.33 25.82 3.32
CA LYS A 295 -6.54 25.87 4.56
C LYS A 295 -5.12 26.41 4.31
N ARG A 296 -4.38 25.86 3.34
CA ARG A 296 -2.99 26.26 3.03
C ARG A 296 -2.90 27.66 2.42
N ALA A 297 -3.85 28.04 1.56
CA ALA A 297 -3.91 29.39 1.01
C ALA A 297 -4.21 30.44 2.10
N LEU A 298 -5.10 30.14 3.05
CA LEU A 298 -5.39 31.03 4.19
C LEU A 298 -4.18 31.17 5.13
N ILE A 299 -3.47 30.08 5.46
CA ILE A 299 -2.24 30.14 6.27
C ILE A 299 -1.16 30.97 5.54
N MET A 300 -0.89 30.67 4.27
CA MET A 300 0.10 31.40 3.48
C MET A 300 -0.26 32.89 3.32
N ALA A 301 -1.55 33.24 3.30
CA ALA A 301 -2.02 34.62 3.30
C ALA A 301 -1.81 35.34 4.65
N MET A 302 -1.90 34.63 5.78
CA MET A 302 -1.57 35.16 7.11
C MET A 302 -0.07 35.39 7.28
N GLU A 303 0.76 34.41 6.88
CA GLU A 303 2.23 34.53 6.86
C GLU A 303 2.70 35.69 5.97
N ARG A 304 2.07 35.85 4.79
CA ARG A 304 2.58 36.68 3.70
C ARG A 304 1.54 37.71 3.29
N LYS A 305 1.47 38.84 4.02
CA LYS A 305 0.59 39.99 3.72
C LYS A 305 0.65 40.49 2.26
N LYS A 306 1.78 40.31 1.55
CA LYS A 306 1.92 40.63 0.11
C LYS A 306 1.26 39.61 -0.85
N ALA A 307 1.04 38.37 -0.40
CA ALA A 307 0.39 37.31 -1.16
C ALA A 307 -1.13 37.23 -0.87
N GLN A 308 -1.56 37.77 0.27
CA GLN A 308 -2.94 37.77 0.79
C GLN A 308 -4.00 38.08 -0.27
N GLU A 309 -3.82 39.15 -1.05
CA GLU A 309 -4.82 39.58 -2.04
C GLU A 309 -4.96 38.55 -3.17
N LYS A 310 -3.85 38.19 -3.83
CA LYS A 310 -3.79 37.13 -4.85
C LYS A 310 -4.41 35.82 -4.37
N LEU A 311 -4.07 35.38 -3.16
CA LEU A 311 -4.50 34.09 -2.60
C LEU A 311 -6.02 34.05 -2.34
N LEU A 312 -6.59 35.13 -1.81
CA LEU A 312 -8.04 35.23 -1.63
C LEU A 312 -8.78 35.35 -2.97
N GLU A 313 -8.20 36.04 -3.96
CA GLU A 313 -8.70 36.12 -5.33
C GLU A 313 -8.74 34.73 -6.00
N LEU A 314 -7.68 33.92 -5.86
CA LEU A 314 -7.64 32.54 -6.36
C LEU A 314 -8.73 31.67 -5.72
N LEU A 315 -8.89 31.74 -4.39
CA LEU A 315 -9.92 30.97 -3.68
C LEU A 315 -11.33 31.37 -4.12
N LYS A 316 -11.58 32.67 -4.29
CA LYS A 316 -12.84 33.19 -4.82
C LYS A 316 -13.13 32.60 -6.20
N GLU A 317 -12.25 32.83 -7.18
CA GLU A 317 -12.51 32.44 -8.56
C GLU A 317 -12.54 30.91 -8.74
N ALA A 318 -11.73 30.15 -8.00
CA ALA A 318 -11.81 28.69 -7.98
C ALA A 318 -13.13 28.18 -7.38
N THR A 319 -13.79 28.97 -6.52
CA THR A 319 -15.13 28.68 -5.99
C THR A 319 -16.22 29.07 -6.99
N GLU A 320 -16.12 30.25 -7.62
CA GLU A 320 -17.07 30.73 -8.63
C GLU A 320 -17.09 29.85 -9.89
N VAL A 321 -15.94 29.30 -10.29
CA VAL A 321 -15.81 28.34 -11.41
C VAL A 321 -16.12 26.89 -10.96
N GLY A 322 -16.37 26.64 -9.67
CA GLY A 322 -16.76 25.34 -9.13
C GLY A 322 -15.64 24.31 -9.01
N LEU A 323 -14.37 24.70 -9.16
CA LEU A 323 -13.21 23.83 -8.93
C LEU A 323 -13.05 23.46 -7.44
N ILE A 324 -13.49 24.36 -6.54
CA ILE A 324 -13.63 24.11 -5.11
C ILE A 324 -15.10 24.33 -4.75
N ASN A 325 -15.82 23.27 -4.36
CA ASN A 325 -17.23 23.42 -3.99
C ASN A 325 -17.38 24.12 -2.62
N SER A 326 -18.54 24.76 -2.38
CA SER A 326 -18.77 25.52 -1.14
C SER A 326 -18.59 24.71 0.15
N THR A 327 -18.84 23.40 0.15
CA THR A 327 -18.63 22.54 1.32
C THR A 327 -17.14 22.41 1.64
N GLN A 328 -16.28 22.29 0.63
CA GLN A 328 -14.83 22.28 0.76
C GLN A 328 -14.29 23.64 1.24
N VAL A 329 -14.88 24.76 0.79
CA VAL A 329 -14.55 26.10 1.31
C VAL A 329 -14.90 26.23 2.79
N THR A 330 -16.15 25.92 3.18
CA THR A 330 -16.59 25.98 4.59
C THR A 330 -15.79 25.04 5.49
N LYS A 331 -15.45 23.82 5.02
CA LYS A 331 -14.55 22.89 5.73
C LYS A 331 -13.15 23.49 5.92
N GLY A 332 -12.58 24.09 4.88
CA GLY A 332 -11.27 24.74 4.93
C GLY A 332 -11.21 25.89 5.93
N PHE A 333 -12.19 26.80 5.92
CA PHE A 333 -12.30 27.87 6.92
C PHE A 333 -12.51 27.34 8.34
N SER A 334 -13.33 26.28 8.51
CA SER A 334 -13.56 25.66 9.82
C SER A 334 -12.27 25.09 10.43
N ARG A 335 -11.41 24.46 9.61
CA ARG A 335 -10.08 23.98 10.06
C ARG A 335 -9.16 25.10 10.52
N ILE A 336 -9.23 26.28 9.89
CA ILE A 336 -8.43 27.44 10.34
C ILE A 336 -9.00 28.07 11.62
N ILE A 337 -10.31 27.97 11.86
CA ILE A 337 -10.91 28.35 13.15
C ILE A 337 -10.47 27.38 14.26
N GLU A 338 -10.42 26.07 13.98
CA GLU A 338 -9.97 25.04 14.93
C GLU A 338 -8.47 25.16 15.27
N LEU A 339 -7.64 25.51 14.28
CA LEU A 339 -6.19 25.70 14.46
C LEU A 339 -5.79 27.10 14.95
N ILE A 340 -6.75 28.00 15.22
CA ILE A 340 -6.43 29.43 15.41
C ILE A 340 -5.59 29.72 16.65
N GLU A 341 -5.66 28.87 17.68
CA GLU A 341 -4.85 28.96 18.89
C GLU A 341 -3.38 28.63 18.60
N ASP A 342 -3.12 27.49 17.95
CA ASP A 342 -1.79 27.01 17.51
C ASP A 342 -1.15 28.06 16.57
N LEU A 343 -1.92 28.53 15.58
CA LEU A 343 -1.49 29.57 14.62
C LEU A 343 -1.22 30.94 15.27
N SER A 344 -1.83 31.24 16.43
CA SER A 344 -1.59 32.50 17.15
C SER A 344 -0.25 32.53 17.90
N LEU A 345 0.42 31.38 18.04
CA LEU A 345 1.78 31.30 18.61
C LEU A 345 2.83 31.82 17.62
N ASP A 346 2.74 31.40 16.36
CA ASP A 346 3.63 31.84 15.28
C ASP A 346 3.23 33.21 14.70
N ILE A 347 1.92 33.48 14.62
CA ILE A 347 1.36 34.68 13.98
C ILE A 347 0.41 35.37 14.99
N PRO A 348 0.89 36.31 15.82
CA PRO A 348 0.07 36.97 16.86
C PRO A 348 -1.22 37.63 16.35
N GLU A 349 -1.25 38.02 15.07
CA GLU A 349 -2.41 38.63 14.40
C GLU A 349 -3.36 37.59 13.75
N ALA A 350 -3.12 36.28 13.88
CA ALA A 350 -3.90 35.25 13.16
C ALA A 350 -5.41 35.40 13.39
N ARG A 351 -5.85 35.66 14.63
CA ARG A 351 -7.27 35.91 14.98
C ARG A 351 -7.85 37.14 14.29
N SER A 352 -7.10 38.24 14.18
CA SER A 352 -7.59 39.51 13.60
C SER A 352 -7.68 39.37 12.07
N VAL A 353 -6.66 38.75 11.47
CA VAL A 353 -6.58 38.47 10.04
C VAL A 353 -7.64 37.44 9.61
N LEU A 354 -7.86 36.35 10.36
CA LEU A 354 -8.92 35.38 10.06
C LEU A 354 -10.32 36.01 10.08
N LYS A 355 -10.61 36.87 11.08
CA LYS A 355 -11.88 37.60 11.13
C LYS A 355 -12.05 38.49 9.89
N SER A 356 -10.99 39.17 9.44
CA SER A 356 -11.00 39.93 8.19
C SER A 356 -11.24 39.04 6.95
N PHE A 357 -10.61 37.86 6.87
CA PHE A 357 -10.79 36.93 5.75
C PHE A 357 -12.23 36.39 5.67
N ILE A 358 -12.81 35.98 6.80
CA ILE A 358 -14.20 35.52 6.86
C ILE A 358 -15.16 36.65 6.48
N SER A 359 -14.96 37.86 6.99
CA SER A 359 -15.78 39.02 6.62
C SER A 359 -15.70 39.35 5.13
N LYS A 360 -14.49 39.33 4.54
CA LYS A 360 -14.31 39.56 3.10
C LYS A 360 -14.99 38.48 2.28
N ALA A 361 -14.69 37.20 2.53
CA ALA A 361 -15.24 36.08 1.77
C ALA A 361 -16.77 35.98 1.86
N ALA A 362 -17.36 36.33 3.01
CA ALA A 362 -18.81 36.43 3.15
C ALA A 362 -19.41 37.62 2.39
N SER A 363 -18.76 38.79 2.42
CA SER A 363 -19.20 39.96 1.65
C SER A 363 -19.07 39.79 0.13
N GLU A 364 -18.16 38.93 -0.32
CA GLU A 364 -17.96 38.54 -1.72
C GLU A 364 -18.78 37.30 -2.12
N GLY A 365 -19.60 36.74 -1.22
CA GLY A 365 -20.56 35.67 -1.52
C GLY A 365 -20.00 34.25 -1.63
N TRP A 366 -18.67 34.04 -1.58
CA TRP A 366 -18.05 32.72 -1.75
C TRP A 366 -17.87 31.94 -0.43
N LEU A 367 -18.33 32.47 0.70
CA LEU A 367 -18.32 31.80 2.01
C LEU A 367 -19.63 32.02 2.78
N CYS A 368 -20.33 30.94 3.11
CA CYS A 368 -21.48 30.99 4.01
C CYS A 368 -21.03 31.09 5.48
N ALA A 369 -20.84 32.31 5.98
CA ALA A 369 -20.33 32.54 7.34
C ALA A 369 -21.23 31.98 8.46
N SER A 370 -22.54 31.87 8.23
CA SER A 370 -23.48 31.24 9.18
C SER A 370 -23.34 29.71 9.28
N SER A 371 -22.54 29.08 8.41
CA SER A 371 -22.19 27.66 8.48
C SER A 371 -20.87 27.38 9.21
N LEU A 372 -20.20 28.41 9.77
CA LEU A 372 -18.96 28.28 10.52
C LEU A 372 -19.21 28.24 12.03
N LYS A 373 -18.33 27.54 12.76
CA LYS A 373 -18.24 27.66 14.22
C LYS A 373 -17.92 29.11 14.60
N THR A 374 -18.66 29.69 15.54
CA THR A 374 -18.47 31.09 15.97
C THR A 374 -17.06 31.32 16.53
N LEU A 375 -16.38 32.38 16.08
CA LEU A 375 -15.15 32.91 16.70
C LEU A 375 -15.45 33.64 18.01
N SER A 376 -16.13 32.96 18.93
CA SER A 376 -16.43 33.42 20.29
C SER A 376 -15.15 33.48 21.12
N VAL A 377 -15.04 34.52 21.95
CA VAL A 377 -14.01 34.58 23.00
C VAL A 377 -14.45 33.65 24.11
N VAL A 378 -13.99 32.39 24.06
CA VAL A 378 -14.21 31.41 25.12
C VAL A 378 -13.02 31.45 26.06
N ASP A 379 -13.10 32.34 27.04
CA ASP A 379 -12.64 31.97 28.37
C ASP A 379 -13.67 30.94 28.91
N SER A 380 -13.17 29.91 29.61
CA SER A 380 -13.94 28.94 30.41
C SER A 380 -14.90 27.97 29.68
N GLY A 381 -14.52 26.68 29.66
CA GLY A 381 -15.42 25.60 30.10
C GLY A 381 -15.80 24.48 29.10
N ALA A 382 -15.17 23.30 29.28
CA ALA A 382 -15.61 21.97 28.83
C ALA A 382 -15.63 21.69 27.29
N GLU A 383 -15.19 20.55 26.74
CA GLU A 383 -14.67 19.30 27.33
C GLU A 383 -13.42 18.76 26.60
N LYS A 384 -12.28 18.69 27.29
CA LYS A 384 -11.45 17.47 27.51
C LYS A 384 -10.27 17.84 28.44
N LEU A 385 -9.69 16.83 29.09
CA LEU A 385 -8.89 17.04 30.31
C LEU A 385 -7.43 17.45 30.07
N VAL A 386 -7.12 18.68 30.47
CA VAL A 386 -5.81 19.16 30.98
C VAL A 386 -4.59 18.92 30.08
N GLU A 387 -4.27 19.91 29.26
CA GLU A 387 -2.89 20.18 28.84
C GLU A 387 -2.54 21.63 29.19
N ASN A 388 -1.51 21.83 30.03
CA ASN A 388 -1.08 23.16 30.45
C ASN A 388 -0.45 23.92 29.27
N SER A 389 -0.97 25.12 29.01
CA SER A 389 -0.97 25.85 27.74
C SER A 389 0.36 26.53 27.35
N LYS A 390 1.49 25.88 27.63
CA LYS A 390 2.79 26.21 27.02
C LYS A 390 3.72 25.00 26.93
N ALA A 391 3.91 24.30 28.04
CA ALA A 391 4.76 23.11 28.12
C ALA A 391 4.31 21.99 27.16
N SER A 392 2.99 21.83 26.90
CA SER A 392 2.53 20.85 25.91
C SER A 392 2.85 21.24 24.47
N GLY A 393 2.87 22.54 24.14
CA GLY A 393 3.28 23.03 22.82
C GLY A 393 4.78 22.81 22.58
N GLU A 394 5.61 23.23 23.52
CA GLU A 394 7.06 23.01 23.51
C GLU A 394 7.40 21.50 23.41
N PHE A 395 6.66 20.64 24.13
CA PHE A 395 6.80 19.19 24.02
C PHE A 395 6.35 18.64 22.66
N LYS A 396 5.17 19.04 22.17
CA LYS A 396 4.61 18.67 20.86
C LYS A 396 5.58 18.98 19.72
N ASP A 397 6.26 20.12 19.75
CA ASP A 397 7.23 20.49 18.72
C ASP A 397 8.57 19.75 18.84
N LYS A 398 9.05 19.47 20.05
CA LYS A 398 10.19 18.56 20.27
C LYS A 398 9.90 17.16 19.75
N VAL A 399 8.72 16.59 20.05
CA VAL A 399 8.28 15.27 19.55
C VAL A 399 8.19 15.27 18.02
N LYS A 400 7.60 16.30 17.40
CA LYS A 400 7.61 16.46 15.93
C LYS A 400 9.05 16.46 15.38
N SER A 401 10.02 17.07 16.07
CA SER A 401 11.41 17.10 15.64
C SER A 401 12.05 15.71 15.69
N ILE A 402 11.99 15.04 16.85
CA ILE A 402 12.55 13.70 17.08
C ILE A 402 11.98 12.69 16.07
N VAL A 403 10.65 12.71 15.84
CA VAL A 403 10.00 11.81 14.87
C VAL A 403 10.40 12.11 13.42
N ARG A 404 10.58 13.39 13.05
CA ARG A 404 11.04 13.76 11.69
C ARG A 404 12.49 13.35 11.45
N GLU A 405 13.35 13.54 12.45
CA GLU A 405 14.75 13.14 12.40
C GLU A 405 14.86 11.61 12.30
N TYR A 406 14.11 10.88 13.12
CA TYR A 406 14.01 9.43 13.04
C TYR A 406 13.59 8.91 11.65
N PHE A 407 12.59 9.52 11.00
CA PHE A 407 12.21 9.13 9.64
C PHE A 407 13.28 9.44 8.57
N MET A 408 14.27 10.29 8.87
CA MET A 408 15.41 10.57 7.99
C MET A 408 16.62 9.67 8.29
N SER A 409 16.94 9.44 9.57
CA SER A 409 18.13 8.69 10.01
C SER A 409 17.91 7.19 10.16
N GLY A 410 16.72 6.79 10.63
CA GLY A 410 16.44 5.43 11.11
C GLY A 410 16.93 5.14 12.53
N ASP A 411 17.61 6.07 13.20
CA ASP A 411 18.27 5.78 14.48
C ASP A 411 17.26 5.72 15.64
N ALA A 412 16.87 4.50 16.02
CA ALA A 412 15.99 4.25 17.15
C ALA A 412 16.69 4.42 18.52
N LEU A 413 18.02 4.32 18.58
CA LEU A 413 18.79 4.52 19.81
C LEU A 413 18.90 6.01 20.15
N GLU A 414 19.10 6.87 19.15
CA GLU A 414 19.05 8.31 19.32
C GLU A 414 17.64 8.76 19.75
N VAL A 415 16.56 8.17 19.22
CA VAL A 415 15.20 8.43 19.73
C VAL A 415 15.07 8.05 21.21
N VAL A 416 15.59 6.89 21.63
CA VAL A 416 15.61 6.50 23.05
C VAL A 416 16.40 7.52 23.89
N HIS A 417 17.62 7.89 23.46
CA HIS A 417 18.47 8.86 24.17
C HIS A 417 17.80 10.24 24.27
N CYS A 418 17.23 10.75 23.18
CA CYS A 418 16.47 12.00 23.15
C CYS A 418 15.29 11.95 24.12
N LEU A 419 14.52 10.86 24.12
CA LEU A 419 13.37 10.69 25.03
C LEU A 419 13.81 10.61 26.49
N GLU A 420 14.84 9.83 26.83
CA GLU A 420 15.36 9.73 28.20
C GLU A 420 15.91 11.09 28.71
N THR A 421 16.53 11.87 27.84
CA THR A 421 17.13 13.17 28.16
C THR A 421 16.08 14.28 28.32
N GLU A 422 15.09 14.34 27.41
CA GLU A 422 14.07 15.40 27.38
C GLU A 422 12.87 15.12 28.31
N LEU A 423 12.55 13.86 28.60
CA LEU A 423 11.45 13.49 29.52
C LEU A 423 11.94 13.17 30.94
N GLY A 424 13.22 12.81 31.08
CA GLY A 424 13.82 12.39 32.34
C GLY A 424 13.27 11.07 32.90
N CYS A 425 13.89 10.61 33.99
CA CYS A 425 13.60 9.34 34.68
C CYS A 425 12.19 9.28 35.34
N GLY A 426 11.35 10.32 35.16
CA GLY A 426 9.99 10.42 35.69
C GLY A 426 8.90 10.45 34.62
N CYS A 427 9.20 10.08 33.37
CA CYS A 427 8.27 10.20 32.23
C CYS A 427 6.85 9.66 32.55
N SER A 428 5.84 10.52 32.37
CA SER A 428 4.45 10.18 32.65
C SER A 428 3.84 9.25 31.59
N SER A 429 2.82 8.48 31.99
CA SER A 429 1.99 7.66 31.10
C SER A 429 1.39 8.49 29.94
N GLN A 430 1.04 9.75 30.20
CA GLN A 430 0.51 10.68 29.19
C GLN A 430 1.53 10.97 28.09
N LEU A 431 2.79 11.26 28.46
CA LEU A 431 3.81 11.71 27.50
C LEU A 431 4.25 10.59 26.56
N ARG A 432 4.35 9.33 27.04
CA ARG A 432 4.56 8.16 26.18
C ARG A 432 3.38 7.91 25.23
N ALA A 433 2.15 8.00 25.74
CA ALA A 433 0.95 7.86 24.91
C ALA A 433 0.88 8.94 23.81
N MET A 434 1.24 10.19 24.14
CA MET A 434 1.33 11.27 23.15
C MET A 434 2.43 11.04 22.12
N PHE A 435 3.62 10.58 22.53
CA PHE A 435 4.70 10.28 21.57
C PHE A 435 4.26 9.24 20.53
N VAL A 436 3.69 8.12 20.98
CA VAL A 436 3.20 7.06 20.08
C VAL A 436 2.06 7.56 19.19
N LYS A 437 1.14 8.40 19.72
CA LYS A 437 0.11 9.05 18.89
C LYS A 437 0.74 9.91 17.79
N TYR A 438 1.64 10.84 18.13
CA TYR A 438 2.26 11.72 17.14
C TYR A 438 3.11 10.96 16.12
N LEU A 439 3.83 9.92 16.53
CA LEU A 439 4.60 9.04 15.65
C LEU A 439 3.69 8.37 14.60
N ILE A 440 2.60 7.73 15.04
CA ILE A 440 1.66 7.05 14.14
C ILE A 440 0.91 8.06 13.25
N THR A 441 0.42 9.19 13.80
CA THR A 441 -0.22 10.25 13.00
C THR A 441 0.70 10.80 11.91
N LEU A 442 1.98 11.04 12.21
CA LEU A 442 2.95 11.50 11.22
C LEU A 442 3.35 10.40 10.21
N ALA A 443 3.21 9.13 10.55
CA ALA A 443 3.48 8.00 9.65
C ALA A 443 2.32 7.70 8.68
N MET A 444 1.07 7.82 9.13
CA MET A 444 -0.12 7.63 8.27
C MET A 444 -0.11 8.58 7.06
N ASP A 445 0.37 9.82 7.26
CA ASP A 445 0.51 10.83 6.21
C ASP A 445 1.66 10.55 5.19
N ARG A 446 2.44 9.48 5.38
CA ARG A 446 3.69 9.17 4.66
C ARG A 446 3.67 7.83 3.94
N LYS A 447 4.81 7.40 3.41
CA LYS A 447 4.94 6.20 2.57
C LYS A 447 5.08 4.96 3.47
N LYS A 448 4.95 3.78 2.87
CA LYS A 448 4.96 2.51 3.61
C LYS A 448 6.26 2.30 4.41
N ARG A 449 7.40 2.86 3.96
CA ARG A 449 8.65 2.92 4.73
C ARG A 449 8.45 3.56 6.11
N GLU A 450 7.96 4.79 6.18
CA GLU A 450 7.80 5.49 7.46
C GLU A 450 6.73 4.85 8.35
N LYS A 451 5.76 4.13 7.75
CA LYS A 451 4.79 3.30 8.47
C LYS A 451 5.45 2.10 9.15
N GLU A 452 6.31 1.34 8.46
CA GLU A 452 7.08 0.25 9.11
C GLU A 452 8.05 0.80 10.16
N MET A 453 8.75 1.90 9.88
CA MET A 453 9.65 2.54 10.84
C MET A 453 8.91 2.95 12.13
N ALA A 454 7.68 3.48 12.01
CA ALA A 454 6.86 3.78 13.18
C ALA A 454 6.47 2.52 13.98
N CYS A 455 6.15 1.40 13.32
CA CYS A 455 5.87 0.12 13.99
C CYS A 455 7.11 -0.46 14.69
N VAL A 456 8.26 -0.48 14.00
CA VAL A 456 9.54 -0.93 14.56
C VAL A 456 9.92 -0.08 15.78
N LEU A 457 9.83 1.25 15.69
CA LEU A 457 10.15 2.13 16.81
C LEU A 457 9.21 1.93 18.01
N VAL A 458 7.90 1.77 17.80
CA VAL A 458 6.94 1.47 18.89
C VAL A 458 7.31 0.17 19.62
N SER A 459 7.80 -0.83 18.89
CA SER A 459 8.28 -2.09 19.47
C SER A 459 9.62 -1.92 20.22
N SER A 460 10.59 -1.23 19.60
CA SER A 460 11.93 -0.99 20.17
C SER A 460 11.93 -0.12 21.44
N LEU A 461 10.94 0.76 21.60
CA LEU A 461 10.83 1.66 22.75
C LEU A 461 10.46 0.95 24.07
N GLY A 462 9.99 -0.30 24.03
CA GLY A 462 9.68 -1.07 25.24
C GLY A 462 8.61 -0.44 26.14
N PHE A 463 7.78 0.46 25.61
CA PHE A 463 6.79 1.19 26.40
C PHE A 463 5.74 0.25 27.02
N PRO A 464 5.29 0.50 28.27
CA PRO A 464 4.26 -0.34 28.88
C PRO A 464 2.98 -0.40 28.03
N ALA A 465 2.45 -1.60 27.80
CA ALA A 465 1.28 -1.83 26.94
C ALA A 465 0.08 -0.92 27.26
N LYS A 466 -0.15 -0.58 28.54
CA LYS A 466 -1.17 0.40 28.98
C LYS A 466 -1.01 1.81 28.38
N ASP A 467 0.23 2.25 28.16
CA ASP A 467 0.55 3.57 27.61
C ASP A 467 0.41 3.58 26.08
N VAL A 468 0.75 2.46 25.43
CA VAL A 468 0.51 2.23 23.99
C VAL A 468 -0.99 2.06 23.70
N ARG A 469 -1.73 1.30 24.53
CA ARG A 469 -3.19 1.17 24.46
C ARG A 469 -3.86 2.55 24.57
N LYS A 470 -3.37 3.40 25.47
CA LYS A 470 -3.82 4.78 25.61
C LYS A 470 -3.52 5.63 24.36
N ALA A 471 -2.37 5.45 23.71
CA ALA A 471 -2.08 6.10 22.43
C ALA A 471 -3.08 5.71 21.34
N PHE A 472 -3.39 4.41 21.21
CA PHE A 472 -4.40 3.92 20.27
C PHE A 472 -5.81 4.40 20.61
N SER A 473 -6.20 4.45 21.90
CA SER A 473 -7.45 5.10 22.35
C SER A 473 -7.51 6.55 21.85
N MET A 474 -6.45 7.33 22.09
CA MET A 474 -6.36 8.73 21.66
C MET A 474 -6.30 8.90 20.13
N LEU A 475 -5.84 7.90 19.36
CA LEU A 475 -5.88 7.90 17.90
C LEU A 475 -7.30 7.64 17.38
N ILE A 476 -7.95 6.58 17.90
CA ILE A 476 -9.33 6.18 17.58
C ILE A 476 -10.32 7.31 17.91
N GLU A 477 -10.18 7.96 19.07
CA GLU A 477 -10.98 9.13 19.48
C GLU A 477 -10.87 10.34 18.54
N SER A 478 -9.84 10.40 17.69
CA SER A 478 -9.63 11.46 16.69
C SER A 478 -9.58 10.92 15.26
N ALA A 479 -10.15 9.73 15.02
CA ALA A 479 -10.07 9.08 13.72
C ALA A 479 -10.83 9.86 12.64
N ASP A 480 -12.02 10.40 12.93
CA ASP A 480 -12.83 11.18 11.97
C ASP A 480 -12.14 12.51 11.64
N ASP A 481 -11.56 13.19 12.64
CA ASP A 481 -10.74 14.39 12.46
C ASP A 481 -9.50 14.12 11.60
N THR A 482 -8.89 12.94 11.76
CA THR A 482 -7.74 12.53 10.96
C THR A 482 -8.17 12.13 9.55
N ALA A 483 -9.35 11.52 9.38
CA ALA A 483 -9.96 11.17 8.09
C ALA A 483 -10.22 12.40 7.20
N LEU A 484 -10.33 13.59 7.81
CA LEU A 484 -10.43 14.84 7.06
C LEU A 484 -9.11 15.19 6.36
N ASP A 485 -7.97 14.95 7.02
CA ASP A 485 -6.64 15.35 6.57
C ASP A 485 -5.83 14.18 5.95
N ASN A 486 -6.37 12.95 5.99
CA ASN A 486 -5.85 11.73 5.39
C ASN A 486 -7.00 10.75 5.04
N PRO A 487 -7.29 10.48 3.75
CA PRO A 487 -8.47 9.69 3.36
C PRO A 487 -8.35 8.18 3.63
N VAL A 488 -7.14 7.63 3.85
CA VAL A 488 -6.90 6.18 4.06
C VAL A 488 -6.65 5.82 5.54
N VAL A 489 -7.08 6.71 6.46
CA VAL A 489 -6.84 6.52 7.90
C VAL A 489 -7.52 5.28 8.48
N VAL A 490 -8.62 4.80 7.88
CA VAL A 490 -9.34 3.61 8.39
C VAL A 490 -8.48 2.37 8.19
N GLU A 491 -7.96 2.21 6.99
CA GLU A 491 -7.10 1.13 6.54
C GLU A 491 -5.75 1.21 7.26
N ASP A 492 -5.16 2.40 7.30
CA ASP A 492 -3.87 2.63 7.95
C ASP A 492 -3.92 2.36 9.46
N LEU A 493 -4.83 3.02 10.18
CA LEU A 493 -4.89 2.90 11.64
C LEU A 493 -5.33 1.50 12.07
N ALA A 494 -6.19 0.83 11.30
CA ALA A 494 -6.53 -0.57 11.52
C ALA A 494 -5.30 -1.48 11.33
N MET A 495 -4.46 -1.20 10.33
CA MET A 495 -3.23 -1.94 10.10
C MET A 495 -2.18 -1.67 11.18
N PHE A 496 -2.00 -0.43 11.63
CA PHE A 496 -1.15 -0.10 12.79
C PHE A 496 -1.59 -0.81 14.07
N LEU A 497 -2.90 -0.84 14.35
CA LEU A 497 -3.48 -1.50 15.51
C LEU A 497 -3.31 -3.03 15.44
N ALA A 498 -3.52 -3.62 14.26
CA ALA A 498 -3.27 -5.04 14.03
C ALA A 498 -1.76 -5.39 14.13
N ARG A 499 -0.88 -4.54 13.60
CA ARG A 499 0.58 -4.67 13.66
C ARG A 499 1.08 -4.64 15.10
N ALA A 500 0.60 -3.70 15.93
CA ALA A 500 0.96 -3.60 17.35
C ALA A 500 0.54 -4.82 18.19
N VAL A 501 -0.52 -5.53 17.80
CA VAL A 501 -0.91 -6.82 18.41
C VAL A 501 -0.01 -7.97 17.93
N VAL A 502 0.46 -7.93 16.68
CA VAL A 502 1.37 -8.94 16.09
C VAL A 502 2.82 -8.77 16.56
N ASP A 503 3.25 -7.56 16.90
CA ASP A 503 4.53 -7.27 17.58
C ASP A 503 4.50 -7.53 19.10
N GLU A 504 3.39 -8.04 19.64
CA GLU A 504 3.16 -8.31 21.07
C GLU A 504 3.22 -7.06 21.99
N VAL A 505 3.26 -5.85 21.41
CA VAL A 505 3.20 -4.56 22.14
C VAL A 505 1.83 -4.33 22.77
N LEU A 506 0.77 -4.87 22.16
CA LEU A 506 -0.58 -4.97 22.71
C LEU A 506 -1.01 -6.43 22.79
N ALA A 507 -1.60 -6.83 23.92
CA ALA A 507 -2.27 -8.13 24.03
C ALA A 507 -3.62 -8.11 23.30
N PRO A 508 -4.15 -9.25 22.81
CA PRO A 508 -5.48 -9.32 22.21
C PRO A 508 -6.61 -8.80 23.13
N ARG A 509 -6.46 -8.91 24.45
CA ARG A 509 -7.38 -8.34 25.44
C ARG A 509 -7.37 -6.81 25.50
N ASP A 510 -6.27 -6.16 25.08
CA ASP A 510 -6.17 -4.70 25.01
C ASP A 510 -7.05 -4.15 23.86
N LEU A 511 -7.14 -4.92 22.76
CA LEU A 511 -8.07 -4.67 21.66
C LEU A 511 -9.53 -4.87 22.07
N GLU A 512 -9.81 -5.82 22.97
CA GLU A 512 -11.14 -6.01 23.56
C GLU A 512 -11.53 -4.86 24.49
N GLU A 513 -10.59 -4.32 25.28
CA GLU A 513 -10.86 -3.15 26.14
C GLU A 513 -11.14 -1.89 25.31
N LEU A 514 -10.42 -1.68 24.20
CA LEU A 514 -10.65 -0.59 23.25
C LEU A 514 -12.06 -0.62 22.59
N LEU A 515 -12.74 -1.78 22.55
CA LEU A 515 -14.13 -1.89 22.07
C LEU A 515 -15.17 -1.44 23.09
N SER A 516 -14.83 -1.42 24.38
CA SER A 516 -15.79 -1.10 25.44
C SER A 516 -16.05 0.40 25.61
N GLN A 517 -15.29 1.23 24.89
CA GLN A 517 -15.47 2.68 24.86
C GLN A 517 -16.46 3.09 23.76
N PRO A 518 -17.32 4.11 23.99
CA PRO A 518 -18.19 4.66 22.96
C PRO A 518 -17.33 5.34 21.87
N GLY A 519 -17.20 4.68 20.73
CA GLY A 519 -16.41 5.14 19.60
C GLY A 519 -17.15 6.13 18.69
N SER A 520 -16.45 6.56 17.65
CA SER A 520 -17.02 7.32 16.54
C SER A 520 -17.22 6.43 15.30
N SER A 521 -17.93 6.95 14.30
CA SER A 521 -18.26 6.18 13.08
C SER A 521 -17.03 5.72 12.28
N VAL A 522 -15.91 6.46 12.36
CA VAL A 522 -14.62 6.07 11.77
C VAL A 522 -13.83 5.19 12.74
N GLY A 523 -13.84 5.49 14.04
CA GLY A 523 -13.15 4.71 15.07
C GLY A 523 -13.66 3.27 15.18
N GLU A 524 -14.97 3.03 15.09
CA GLU A 524 -15.55 1.69 15.08
C GLU A 524 -15.10 0.86 13.86
N LYS A 525 -15.03 1.49 12.68
CA LYS A 525 -14.54 0.86 11.45
C LYS A 525 -13.07 0.46 11.55
N VAL A 526 -12.23 1.31 12.14
CA VAL A 526 -10.81 1.01 12.42
C VAL A 526 -10.68 -0.28 13.24
N ILE A 527 -11.38 -0.37 14.37
CA ILE A 527 -11.24 -1.55 15.26
C ILE A 527 -11.84 -2.80 14.61
N GLN A 528 -12.97 -2.67 13.91
CA GLN A 528 -13.59 -3.80 13.22
C GLN A 528 -12.74 -4.32 12.05
N THR A 529 -12.06 -3.43 11.31
CA THR A 529 -11.10 -3.80 10.27
C THR A 529 -9.88 -4.49 10.86
N ALA A 530 -9.32 -3.97 11.96
CA ALA A 530 -8.18 -4.58 12.67
C ALA A 530 -8.48 -6.01 13.15
N LYS A 531 -9.68 -6.27 13.69
CA LYS A 531 -10.13 -7.64 14.03
C LYS A 531 -10.15 -8.56 12.81
N THR A 532 -10.67 -8.08 11.68
CA THR A 532 -10.81 -8.88 10.46
C THR A 532 -9.44 -9.24 9.89
N LEU A 533 -8.49 -8.29 9.90
CA LEU A 533 -7.07 -8.54 9.57
C LEU A 533 -6.46 -9.60 10.49
N LEU A 534 -6.61 -9.46 11.82
CA LEU A 534 -6.06 -10.39 12.81
C LEU A 534 -6.65 -11.81 12.74
N LYS A 535 -7.94 -11.95 12.37
CA LYS A 535 -8.64 -13.24 12.23
C LYS A 535 -8.30 -14.01 10.95
N ALA A 536 -7.66 -13.39 9.97
CA ALA A 536 -7.34 -14.05 8.70
C ALA A 536 -6.33 -15.20 8.87
N ARG A 537 -6.41 -16.24 8.02
CA ARG A 537 -5.40 -17.30 7.98
C ARG A 537 -4.03 -16.69 7.63
N LEU A 538 -2.99 -17.07 8.40
CA LEU A 538 -1.64 -16.48 8.33
C LEU A 538 -1.59 -14.94 8.54
N SER A 539 -2.57 -14.37 9.26
CA SER A 539 -2.65 -12.93 9.56
C SER A 539 -1.34 -12.35 10.05
N GLY A 540 -0.69 -12.97 11.04
CA GLY A 540 0.60 -12.53 11.58
C GLY A 540 1.68 -12.36 10.50
N GLU A 541 1.87 -13.33 9.60
CA GLU A 541 2.92 -13.24 8.56
C GLU A 541 2.59 -12.22 7.45
N ARG A 542 1.30 -11.92 7.22
CA ARG A 542 0.85 -10.86 6.30
C ARG A 542 0.99 -9.48 6.94
N ILE A 543 0.57 -9.34 8.19
CA ILE A 543 0.64 -8.10 8.97
C ILE A 543 2.11 -7.71 9.21
N LEU A 544 3.01 -8.67 9.45
CA LEU A 544 4.47 -8.48 9.50
C LEU A 544 5.09 -7.92 8.19
N ARG A 545 4.34 -7.87 7.10
CA ARG A 545 4.79 -7.34 5.80
C ARG A 545 3.86 -6.28 5.20
N CYS A 546 2.86 -5.80 5.94
CA CYS A 546 1.83 -4.90 5.41
C CYS A 546 2.40 -3.59 4.83
N TRP A 547 3.55 -3.16 5.34
CA TRP A 547 4.29 -1.97 4.93
C TRP A 547 5.50 -2.25 4.03
N GLY A 548 5.68 -3.48 3.55
CA GLY A 548 6.71 -3.82 2.56
C GLY A 548 8.13 -4.07 3.11
N GLY A 549 8.32 -4.20 4.42
CA GLY A 549 9.56 -4.77 4.99
C GLY A 549 10.83 -3.91 4.82
N GLY A 550 10.76 -2.62 5.12
CA GLY A 550 11.92 -1.72 5.11
C GLY A 550 12.83 -1.90 6.32
N GLY A 551 13.86 -2.75 6.21
CA GLY A 551 14.93 -2.86 7.21
C GLY A 551 15.69 -1.54 7.39
N VAL A 552 15.91 -1.12 8.63
CA VAL A 552 16.21 0.28 8.97
C VAL A 552 17.66 0.71 8.69
N GLU A 553 18.62 -0.22 8.73
CA GLU A 553 20.06 0.10 8.77
C GLU A 553 20.83 -0.18 7.45
N THR A 554 20.17 -0.68 6.40
CA THR A 554 20.83 -0.95 5.10
C THR A 554 20.18 -0.20 3.95
N ASN A 555 20.99 0.52 3.17
CA ASN A 555 20.61 1.08 1.86
C ASN A 555 20.52 -0.03 0.79
N SER A 556 19.72 -1.06 1.05
CA SER A 556 19.40 -2.16 0.17
C SER A 556 17.88 -2.36 0.17
N PRO A 557 17.25 -2.75 -0.96
CA PRO A 557 15.82 -3.05 -1.00
C PRO A 557 15.40 -4.07 0.05
N GLY A 558 14.12 -4.03 0.43
CA GLY A 558 13.56 -4.83 1.54
C GLY A 558 13.87 -6.32 1.38
N CYS A 559 14.61 -6.88 2.34
CA CYS A 559 15.15 -8.23 2.23
C CYS A 559 14.02 -9.26 2.21
N THR A 560 13.86 -10.00 1.10
CA THR A 560 12.73 -10.92 0.96
C THR A 560 12.82 -12.04 2.00
N VAL A 561 11.69 -12.63 2.40
CA VAL A 561 11.70 -13.77 3.33
C VAL A 561 12.47 -14.99 2.74
N SER A 562 12.69 -15.04 1.42
CA SER A 562 13.63 -15.98 0.79
C SER A 562 15.09 -15.65 1.14
N GLU A 563 15.52 -14.42 0.92
CA GLU A 563 16.87 -13.95 1.26
C GLU A 563 17.14 -13.98 2.77
N VAL A 564 16.17 -13.67 3.62
CA VAL A 564 16.33 -13.79 5.08
C VAL A 564 16.52 -15.26 5.47
N LYS A 565 15.76 -16.19 4.89
CA LYS A 565 16.00 -17.63 5.05
C LYS A 565 17.37 -18.05 4.53
N GLN A 566 17.87 -17.43 3.45
CA GLN A 566 19.19 -17.69 2.89
C GLN A 566 20.32 -17.13 3.78
N LYS A 567 20.17 -15.92 4.33
CA LYS A 567 21.08 -15.33 5.33
C LYS A 567 21.17 -16.20 6.58
N ILE A 568 20.03 -16.68 7.09
CA ILE A 568 19.98 -17.64 8.21
C ILE A 568 20.65 -18.97 7.83
N GLN A 569 20.48 -19.45 6.60
CA GLN A 569 21.14 -20.67 6.11
C GLN A 569 22.67 -20.51 6.11
N VAL A 570 23.18 -19.44 5.48
CA VAL A 570 24.62 -19.14 5.38
C VAL A 570 25.24 -18.94 6.77
N LEU A 571 24.57 -18.20 7.65
CA LEU A 571 24.98 -18.00 9.06
C LEU A 571 25.18 -19.33 9.78
N LEU A 572 24.20 -20.25 9.67
CA LEU A 572 24.29 -21.57 10.28
C LEU A 572 25.38 -22.43 9.63
N GLU A 573 25.53 -22.37 8.31
CA GLU A 573 26.56 -23.13 7.57
C GLU A 573 27.98 -22.65 7.90
N GLU A 574 28.23 -21.35 8.00
CA GLU A 574 29.51 -20.78 8.41
C GLU A 574 29.85 -21.15 9.85
N TYR A 575 28.90 -20.96 10.77
CA TYR A 575 29.06 -21.33 12.18
C TYR A 575 29.34 -22.83 12.37
N VAL A 576 28.67 -23.69 11.59
CA VAL A 576 28.87 -25.15 11.55
C VAL A 576 30.18 -25.55 10.84
N SER A 577 30.70 -24.71 9.94
CA SER A 577 31.97 -24.93 9.24
C SER A 577 33.19 -24.53 10.06
N GLY A 578 33.02 -23.60 11.01
CA GLY A 578 34.07 -23.22 11.97
C GLY A 578 33.91 -21.85 12.62
N GLY A 579 33.00 -21.01 12.11
CA GLY A 579 32.79 -19.62 12.54
C GLY A 579 32.48 -19.45 14.04
N ASP A 580 32.77 -18.27 14.57
CA ASP A 580 32.66 -17.99 16.01
C ASP A 580 31.20 -17.90 16.51
N LEU A 581 31.00 -18.17 17.80
CA LEU A 581 29.70 -18.09 18.47
C LEU A 581 29.27 -16.65 18.75
N GLY A 582 30.19 -15.76 19.12
CA GLY A 582 29.90 -14.33 19.26
C GLY A 582 29.51 -13.73 17.92
N GLU A 583 30.22 -14.10 16.85
CA GLU A 583 29.88 -13.72 15.48
C GLU A 583 28.51 -14.26 15.04
N ALA A 584 28.23 -15.55 15.23
CA ALA A 584 26.90 -16.11 14.90
C ALA A 584 25.76 -15.41 15.66
N CYS A 585 25.94 -15.09 16.95
CA CYS A 585 24.97 -14.29 17.70
C CYS A 585 24.87 -12.84 17.19
N ARG A 586 25.98 -12.22 16.76
CA ARG A 586 26.00 -10.89 16.13
C ARG A 586 25.21 -10.91 14.84
N CYS A 587 25.47 -11.86 13.95
CA CYS A 587 24.73 -12.01 12.69
C CYS A 587 23.23 -12.27 12.92
N VAL A 588 22.83 -13.05 13.94
CA VAL A 588 21.41 -13.21 14.29
C VAL A 588 20.79 -11.87 14.72
N LYS A 589 21.51 -11.05 15.50
CA LYS A 589 21.03 -9.70 15.88
C LYS A 589 20.93 -8.77 14.67
N GLU A 590 21.92 -8.82 13.77
CA GLU A 590 21.99 -8.03 12.53
C GLU A 590 20.99 -8.46 11.45
N LEU A 591 20.22 -9.54 11.66
CA LEU A 591 19.01 -9.80 10.86
C LEU A 591 17.94 -8.72 11.06
N GLY A 592 17.91 -8.03 12.21
CA GLY A 592 16.93 -6.99 12.53
C GLY A 592 15.47 -7.48 12.68
N MET A 593 15.24 -8.79 12.71
CA MET A 593 13.90 -9.40 12.65
C MET A 593 13.61 -10.33 13.85
N PRO A 594 13.54 -9.80 15.09
CA PRO A 594 13.33 -10.62 16.30
C PRO A 594 12.04 -11.45 16.26
N PHE A 595 11.00 -10.96 15.58
CA PHE A 595 9.74 -11.68 15.35
C PHE A 595 9.86 -12.91 14.43
N PHE A 596 10.96 -13.03 13.67
CA PHE A 596 11.25 -14.12 12.72
C PHE A 596 12.34 -15.07 13.23
N HIS A 597 12.85 -14.86 14.45
CA HIS A 597 13.88 -15.74 15.04
C HIS A 597 13.42 -17.20 15.20
N HIS A 598 12.12 -17.48 15.17
CA HIS A 598 11.56 -18.83 15.01
C HIS A 598 12.04 -19.57 13.75
N GLU A 599 12.52 -18.87 12.71
CA GLU A 599 13.14 -19.49 11.52
C GLU A 599 14.60 -19.86 11.80
N VAL A 600 15.34 -19.06 12.58
CA VAL A 600 16.67 -19.43 13.12
C VAL A 600 16.55 -20.68 13.97
N VAL A 601 15.53 -20.73 14.85
CA VAL A 601 15.23 -21.90 15.68
C VAL A 601 14.82 -23.10 14.81
N LYS A 602 13.88 -22.95 13.85
CA LYS A 602 13.49 -24.05 12.96
C LYS A 602 14.70 -24.60 12.21
N LYS A 603 15.45 -23.77 11.50
CA LYS A 603 16.61 -24.21 10.72
C LYS A 603 17.69 -24.85 11.60
N SER A 604 17.94 -24.32 12.79
CA SER A 604 18.89 -24.91 13.75
C SER A 604 18.46 -26.31 14.20
N VAL A 605 17.20 -26.50 14.59
CA VAL A 605 16.68 -27.80 15.06
C VAL A 605 16.57 -28.80 13.92
N VAL A 606 16.21 -28.37 12.70
CA VAL A 606 16.30 -29.19 11.49
C VAL A 606 17.75 -29.65 11.24
N ARG A 607 18.73 -28.73 11.28
CA ARG A 607 20.16 -29.07 11.13
C ARG A 607 20.65 -30.04 12.21
N ILE A 608 20.10 -29.98 13.43
CA ILE A 608 20.38 -30.93 14.53
C ILE A 608 19.79 -32.33 14.28
N ILE A 609 18.71 -32.43 13.50
CA ILE A 609 18.08 -33.70 13.10
C ILE A 609 18.85 -34.34 11.92
N GLU A 610 19.28 -33.54 10.96
CA GLU A 610 20.10 -33.96 9.81
C GLU A 610 21.51 -34.40 10.24
N GLU A 611 22.22 -33.55 11.00
CA GLU A 611 23.68 -33.60 11.15
C GLU A 611 24.14 -34.39 12.40
N GLN A 612 24.83 -35.51 12.20
CA GLN A 612 25.28 -36.37 13.30
C GLN A 612 26.36 -35.72 14.17
N GLU A 613 27.39 -35.13 13.54
CA GLU A 613 28.65 -34.78 14.21
C GLU A 613 28.64 -33.39 14.87
N LYS A 614 27.84 -32.44 14.35
CA LYS A 614 27.95 -31.01 14.68
C LYS A 614 26.78 -30.43 15.47
N LYS A 615 25.76 -31.25 15.78
CA LYS A 615 24.53 -30.87 16.50
C LYS A 615 24.76 -30.12 17.82
N GLU A 616 25.76 -30.50 18.63
CA GLU A 616 26.05 -29.82 19.90
C GLU A 616 26.55 -28.37 19.71
N ARG A 617 27.20 -28.07 18.57
CA ARG A 617 27.61 -26.70 18.24
C ARG A 617 26.38 -25.84 17.96
N VAL A 618 25.46 -26.34 17.13
CA VAL A 618 24.19 -25.67 16.83
C VAL A 618 23.31 -25.52 18.08
N TRP A 619 23.28 -26.53 18.95
CA TRP A 619 22.57 -26.44 20.24
C TRP A 619 23.17 -25.35 21.14
N LYS A 620 24.50 -25.21 21.18
CA LYS A 620 25.16 -24.13 21.93
C LYS A 620 24.80 -22.73 21.41
N LEU A 621 24.61 -22.56 20.09
CA LEU A 621 24.10 -21.31 19.52
C LEU A 621 22.68 -21.02 20.02
N LEU A 622 21.75 -21.97 19.89
CA LEU A 622 20.38 -21.81 20.41
C LEU A 622 20.36 -21.46 21.89
N LYS A 623 21.23 -22.11 22.69
CA LYS A 623 21.37 -21.83 24.12
C LYS A 623 21.80 -20.40 24.40
N VAL A 624 22.90 -19.92 23.80
CA VAL A 624 23.39 -18.56 24.05
C VAL A 624 22.42 -17.51 23.49
N CYS A 625 21.77 -17.77 22.36
CA CYS A 625 20.69 -16.95 21.84
C CYS A 625 19.50 -16.83 22.80
N PHE A 626 19.15 -17.89 23.53
CA PHE A 626 18.09 -17.88 24.55
C PHE A 626 18.54 -17.19 25.85
N GLU A 627 19.70 -17.58 26.41
CA GLU A 627 20.24 -17.05 27.66
C GLU A 627 20.60 -15.55 27.58
N SER A 628 20.89 -15.03 26.38
CA SER A 628 21.10 -13.59 26.13
C SER A 628 19.82 -12.80 25.83
N GLY A 629 18.65 -13.46 25.79
CA GLY A 629 17.37 -12.84 25.42
C GLY A 629 17.22 -12.51 23.93
N LEU A 630 18.23 -12.81 23.09
CA LEU A 630 18.21 -12.58 21.65
C LEU A 630 17.12 -13.42 20.92
N VAL A 631 16.73 -14.56 21.50
CA VAL A 631 15.59 -15.38 21.06
C VAL A 631 14.66 -15.62 22.24
N THR A 632 13.46 -15.05 22.17
CA THR A 632 12.47 -15.17 23.26
C THR A 632 11.90 -16.58 23.38
N ILE A 633 11.33 -16.92 24.55
CA ILE A 633 10.65 -18.21 24.77
C ILE A 633 9.49 -18.44 23.79
N TYR A 634 8.81 -17.39 23.35
CA TYR A 634 7.79 -17.48 22.29
C TYR A 634 8.41 -17.85 20.94
N GLN A 635 9.48 -17.17 20.52
CA GLN A 635 10.18 -17.47 19.26
C GLN A 635 10.79 -18.88 19.26
N MET A 636 11.31 -19.33 20.41
CA MET A 636 11.78 -20.69 20.63
C MET A 636 10.63 -21.70 20.49
N THR A 637 9.53 -21.49 21.20
CA THR A 637 8.32 -22.34 21.14
C THR A 637 7.72 -22.43 19.73
N LYS A 638 7.58 -21.29 19.04
CA LYS A 638 7.09 -21.20 17.66
C LYS A 638 8.05 -21.90 16.68
N GLY A 639 9.35 -21.80 16.91
CA GLY A 639 10.37 -22.51 16.12
C GLY A 639 10.25 -24.03 16.27
N PHE A 640 10.22 -24.55 17.50
CA PHE A 640 10.04 -25.98 17.76
C PHE A 640 8.70 -26.51 17.22
N LYS A 641 7.58 -25.77 17.37
CA LYS A 641 6.29 -26.17 16.79
C LYS A 641 6.37 -26.31 15.26
N ARG A 642 6.99 -25.34 14.58
CA ARG A 642 7.19 -25.34 13.12
C ARG A 642 8.18 -26.38 12.63
N VAL A 643 9.00 -27.00 13.50
CA VAL A 643 9.73 -28.22 13.16
C VAL A 643 8.77 -29.40 13.18
N GLY A 644 8.04 -29.57 14.30
CA GLY A 644 7.00 -30.59 14.49
C GLY A 644 6.05 -30.72 13.30
N GLU A 645 5.51 -29.59 12.86
CA GLU A 645 4.62 -29.43 11.68
C GLU A 645 5.23 -29.90 10.33
N SER A 646 6.50 -30.31 10.31
CA SER A 646 7.22 -30.82 9.13
C SER A 646 8.14 -32.01 9.44
N VAL A 647 7.96 -32.71 10.57
CA VAL A 647 8.78 -33.91 10.87
C VAL A 647 8.45 -35.07 9.93
N GLU A 648 7.22 -35.13 9.42
CA GLU A 648 6.82 -36.14 8.43
C GLU A 648 7.57 -35.97 7.09
N ASP A 649 7.73 -34.73 6.62
CA ASP A 649 8.59 -34.41 5.46
C ASP A 649 10.06 -34.78 5.74
N LEU A 650 10.59 -34.39 6.91
CA LEU A 650 11.96 -34.69 7.31
C LEU A 650 12.22 -36.20 7.46
N CYS A 651 11.19 -37.01 7.67
CA CYS A 651 11.30 -38.47 7.72
C CYS A 651 11.54 -39.12 6.34
N LEU A 652 11.34 -38.39 5.24
CA LEU A 652 11.69 -38.85 3.90
C LEU A 652 13.22 -38.88 3.70
N ASP A 653 13.92 -37.86 4.19
CA ASP A 653 15.39 -37.74 4.12
C ASP A 653 16.10 -38.39 5.32
N VAL A 654 15.48 -38.34 6.50
CA VAL A 654 16.07 -38.76 7.78
C VAL A 654 15.11 -39.73 8.51
N PRO A 655 15.23 -41.05 8.30
CA PRO A 655 14.27 -42.04 8.82
C PRO A 655 14.08 -42.07 10.34
N ASP A 656 15.02 -41.51 11.12
CA ASP A 656 14.93 -41.39 12.59
C ASP A 656 14.55 -39.97 13.08
N ALA A 657 14.06 -39.08 12.20
CA ALA A 657 13.76 -37.68 12.52
C ALA A 657 12.80 -37.52 13.70
N TRP A 658 11.72 -38.31 13.77
CA TRP A 658 10.80 -38.32 14.93
C TRP A 658 11.51 -38.62 16.26
N THR A 659 12.45 -39.57 16.26
CA THR A 659 13.21 -39.95 17.47
C THR A 659 14.16 -38.83 17.90
N LYS A 660 14.85 -38.21 16.93
CA LYS A 660 15.73 -37.06 17.16
C LYS A 660 14.94 -35.85 17.64
N PHE A 661 13.82 -35.50 17.01
CA PHE A 661 12.97 -34.38 17.41
C PHE A 661 12.41 -34.57 18.83
N LYS A 662 11.93 -35.77 19.19
CA LYS A 662 11.54 -36.11 20.58
C LYS A 662 12.69 -35.93 21.58
N SER A 663 13.92 -36.26 21.20
CA SER A 663 15.11 -35.99 22.03
C SER A 663 15.36 -34.48 22.18
N CYS A 664 15.23 -33.70 21.10
CA CYS A 664 15.37 -32.25 21.13
C CYS A 664 14.31 -31.60 22.03
N VAL A 665 13.03 -31.98 21.91
CA VAL A 665 11.96 -31.45 22.77
C VAL A 665 12.18 -31.79 24.25
N LYS A 666 12.61 -33.01 24.57
CA LYS A 666 12.96 -33.39 25.95
C LYS A 666 14.10 -32.55 26.52
N ARG A 667 15.18 -32.34 25.75
CA ARG A 667 16.31 -31.49 26.14
C ARG A 667 15.91 -30.02 26.28
N ALA A 668 15.07 -29.53 25.37
CA ALA A 668 14.56 -28.16 25.38
C ALA A 668 13.72 -27.86 26.63
N LYS A 669 12.89 -28.80 27.11
CA LYS A 669 12.19 -28.66 28.40
C LYS A 669 13.18 -28.61 29.59
N VAL A 670 14.19 -29.49 29.61
CA VAL A 670 15.22 -29.51 30.67
C VAL A 670 16.08 -28.24 30.69
N GLU A 671 16.34 -27.63 29.53
CA GLU A 671 17.11 -26.38 29.41
C GLU A 671 16.22 -25.10 29.42
N GLY A 672 14.92 -25.23 29.71
CA GLY A 672 13.99 -24.09 29.87
C GLY A 672 13.57 -23.39 28.58
N PHE A 673 13.93 -23.93 27.41
CA PHE A 673 13.58 -23.40 26.08
C PHE A 673 12.08 -23.57 25.75
N LEU A 674 11.42 -24.55 26.38
CA LEU A 674 10.02 -24.91 26.20
C LEU A 674 9.37 -25.15 27.57
N ASP A 675 8.12 -24.73 27.71
CA ASP A 675 7.29 -25.01 28.88
C ASP A 675 6.96 -26.52 29.01
N GLU A 676 6.70 -27.01 30.23
CA GLU A 676 6.31 -28.40 30.46
C GLU A 676 5.01 -28.77 29.72
N SER A 677 4.10 -27.81 29.52
CA SER A 677 2.85 -27.96 28.76
C SER A 677 3.01 -28.04 27.23
N PHE A 678 4.23 -27.92 26.68
CA PHE A 678 4.45 -28.08 25.24
C PHE A 678 4.18 -29.53 24.79
N VAL A 679 3.14 -29.73 23.98
CA VAL A 679 2.70 -31.03 23.43
C VAL A 679 2.66 -30.94 21.91
N PHE A 680 2.88 -32.07 21.23
CA PHE A 680 2.75 -32.21 19.77
C PHE A 680 1.95 -33.47 19.42
N GLU A 681 1.29 -33.48 18.26
CA GLU A 681 0.02 -34.21 18.06
C GLU A 681 0.11 -35.74 18.06
N GLU A 682 1.30 -36.33 17.93
CA GLU A 682 1.53 -37.78 17.85
C GLU A 682 1.03 -38.57 19.08
N GLU A 683 1.09 -37.97 20.28
CA GLU A 683 0.56 -38.59 21.52
C GLU A 683 -0.96 -38.84 21.44
N THR A 684 -1.67 -38.12 20.56
CA THR A 684 -3.12 -38.24 20.37
C THR A 684 -3.52 -39.44 19.50
N GLN A 685 -2.59 -40.00 18.70
CA GLN A 685 -2.86 -41.17 17.85
C GLN A 685 -2.68 -42.49 18.61
N VAL A 686 -1.65 -42.60 19.46
CA VAL A 686 -1.36 -43.83 20.24
C VAL A 686 -2.52 -44.19 21.17
N VAL A 687 -3.19 -43.19 21.77
CA VAL A 687 -4.37 -43.39 22.62
C VAL A 687 -5.57 -43.93 21.83
N LYS A 688 -5.75 -43.52 20.57
CA LYS A 688 -6.81 -44.06 19.70
C LYS A 688 -6.56 -45.50 19.27
N ALA A 689 -5.30 -45.88 19.01
CA ALA A 689 -4.94 -47.25 18.67
C ALA A 689 -5.23 -48.23 19.83
N ASN A 690 -4.74 -47.91 21.03
CA ASN A 690 -4.84 -48.79 22.20
C ASN A 690 -6.26 -48.87 22.80
N GLY A 691 -7.20 -48.01 22.40
CA GLY A 691 -8.57 -47.97 22.93
C GLY A 691 -9.53 -49.03 22.37
N SER A 692 -9.07 -49.96 21.52
CA SER A 692 -9.94 -50.80 20.68
C SER A 692 -9.85 -52.33 20.91
N SER A 693 -9.18 -52.79 21.99
CA SER A 693 -8.91 -54.22 22.19
C SER A 693 -9.09 -54.75 23.63
N SER A 694 -10.23 -54.47 24.29
CA SER A 694 -10.56 -55.10 25.59
C SER A 694 -12.07 -55.11 25.94
N SER A 695 -12.89 -55.89 25.22
CA SER A 695 -14.34 -55.97 25.51
C SER A 695 -15.05 -57.29 25.16
N VAL A 696 -14.35 -58.45 25.12
CA VAL A 696 -14.99 -59.77 25.08
C VAL A 696 -14.24 -60.80 25.93
N ALA A 697 -14.81 -61.18 27.09
CA ALA A 697 -14.90 -62.53 27.65
C ALA A 697 -15.21 -62.49 29.16
N THR A 698 -16.44 -62.92 29.52
CA THR A 698 -16.92 -63.38 30.85
C THR A 698 -16.35 -62.73 32.12
#